data_AF-A0A7J5BN41-F1
#
_entry.id   AF-A0A7J5BN41-F1
#
_cell.length_a   1.000
_cell.length_b   1.000
_cell.length_c   1.000
_cell.angle_alpha   90.00
_cell.angle_beta   90.00
_cell.angle_gamma   90.00
#
_symmetry.space_group_name_H-M   'P 1'
#
loop_
_entity.id
_entity.type
_entity.pdbx_description
1 polymer ?
#
loop_
_entity_poly.entity_id
_entity_poly.type
_entity_poly.pdbx_seq_one_letter_code
_entity_poly.pdbx_strand_id
1 'polypeptide(L)'
;MSRSTPLVLAAAAAFALAGGTLAAPLAAQASTAGDDVVINEVYAAGGSSGAPFTHKFVELYNPTAADIDVSGWSVQYRSATGEGNPSGVGALNGVVPAGGHYLVQLGSNGSTGAALPTPDAVTSLNPSATSGTILLVRGATALNPGTGDVRGADGVVDLVGYGTSNTFETAPAAGLGGTGDQRSTQRTDGLDTDDNSVDFTRAAPSPEGTGGGATTPTSTTTPTTTPSVPADVTVIRDIQGTGDASPLVGQTVTTEGVVTAVYASGGLDGFNIQEPGAVDPTSHTASTGLFVYAPSLVAGVKVGDSVRVSGPVSEYYGSTQITATTVAATAAPLAAVEPTSVAWPETDAEREVWEGMLVTPAGDVTVADNFSLNGYGEIGLTTGGPLVNPTEVGAPGSAEAEAQVAYNNAHSVLLDDGQTTNYLRIVDGRIPNGSIPLPYLTLETPVTVGAPVTFTKPVVVHYSRENFRFQPQVPLTGENPTDSPATFGDVRTAAPEDVGGDITLGTFNVLNFFTELGTDYCTASQNYQDRDGEPVTANGCLPRGAWDSADFERQKAKIVAAITALDADIVSLEEIENSSRFGKDRDTALAALVAALNEAAGSEEWAFVPSPAAVPASGDDVIRTAFIYKPATVALDGDSTILDDPAFANARAPLSQGFIDRASGEPFIVIVNHFKSKGGSGTGDNEDRDDAVGPASAVGGWNGDRTRQAQALAAFAQAEQTARGNDRVFLVGDFNSYAKETPITTLTDAGFHNLGELTAGEYSYLFEGRVGSLDHVLASPGAVEFVTGADIWTINAYESVALEYSRYNYNVTPLYAPDAYRSSDHNPKVVGLGFAPEPTGEPEPTGEPTPTGEPTPTDGTPAPTSTSVTPPTDSTPGAGPGATTPGEASPGGLASTGGEFDALWVWIVGVVLVAGGAATLALRRRDA
;
A
#
# COMPACT_ATOMS: atom_id res chain seq x y z
N MET A 1 -11.16 -15.53 55.55
CA MET A 1 -10.38 -16.51 56.35
C MET A 1 -8.93 -16.44 55.90
N SER A 2 -8.02 -16.14 56.85
CA SER A 2 -6.57 -16.47 56.86
C SER A 2 -5.70 -15.94 55.70
N ARG A 3 -4.62 -15.15 55.87
CA ARG A 3 -3.41 -15.31 56.71
C ARG A 3 -2.64 -13.97 56.67
N SER A 4 -2.37 -13.26 57.78
CA SER A 4 -1.27 -13.38 58.77
C SER A 4 0.16 -13.07 58.27
N THR A 5 0.69 -11.91 58.67
CA THR A 5 2.13 -11.57 58.85
C THR A 5 2.69 -12.28 60.11
N PRO A 6 4.01 -12.58 60.25
CA PRO A 6 4.99 -11.65 60.89
C PRO A 6 6.45 -11.74 60.32
N LEU A 7 7.24 -10.66 60.26
CA LEU A 7 8.28 -10.16 61.20
C LEU A 7 9.51 -11.08 61.53
N VAL A 8 10.71 -10.55 61.23
CA VAL A 8 11.85 -10.26 62.16
C VAL A 8 13.11 -11.18 62.26
N LEU A 9 14.27 -10.52 62.01
CA LEU A 9 15.64 -10.53 62.59
C LEU A 9 16.56 -11.78 62.62
N ALA A 10 17.85 -11.47 62.34
CA ALA A 10 19.09 -11.71 63.13
C ALA A 10 20.22 -12.34 62.26
N ALA A 11 21.43 -11.79 62.05
CA ALA A 11 22.48 -11.17 62.88
C ALA A 11 23.69 -12.11 63.15
N ALA A 12 24.88 -11.49 63.28
CA ALA A 12 26.23 -11.98 63.67
C ALA A 12 27.13 -12.47 62.51
N ALA A 13 28.25 -11.84 62.13
CA ALA A 13 29.39 -11.18 62.82
C ALA A 13 30.34 -12.16 63.55
N ALA A 14 31.62 -12.21 63.15
CA ALA A 14 32.77 -12.07 64.06
C ALA A 14 34.16 -12.24 63.36
N PHE A 15 35.03 -11.23 63.59
CA PHE A 15 36.45 -11.23 64.04
C PHE A 15 37.52 -12.10 63.32
N ALA A 16 38.82 -11.76 63.25
CA ALA A 16 39.62 -10.52 63.41
C ALA A 16 41.12 -10.86 63.21
N LEU A 17 41.86 -9.86 62.74
CA LEU A 17 43.26 -9.46 63.04
C LEU A 17 44.45 -10.46 62.97
N ALA A 18 45.34 -10.11 62.03
CA ALA A 18 46.75 -9.68 62.23
C ALA A 18 47.90 -10.71 62.37
N GLY A 19 48.73 -10.77 61.31
CA GLY A 19 50.14 -10.34 61.37
C GLY A 19 51.23 -11.41 61.49
N GLY A 20 52.17 -11.45 60.52
CA GLY A 20 53.53 -11.97 60.74
C GLY A 20 54.22 -12.71 59.59
N THR A 21 54.83 -11.94 58.68
CA THR A 21 55.97 -12.16 57.75
C THR A 21 56.73 -13.51 57.62
N LEU A 22 57.09 -13.76 56.34
CA LEU A 22 58.34 -14.34 55.78
C LEU A 22 58.56 -15.87 55.77
N ALA A 23 58.26 -16.48 54.61
CA ALA A 23 59.21 -17.26 53.81
C ALA A 23 58.62 -17.56 52.43
N ALA A 24 59.22 -17.02 51.36
CA ALA A 24 58.96 -17.46 49.98
C ALA A 24 59.55 -18.86 49.76
N PRO A 25 58.97 -19.63 48.81
CA PRO A 25 59.73 -19.82 47.58
C PRO A 25 58.88 -19.66 46.30
N LEU A 26 59.51 -18.98 45.34
CA LEU A 26 59.32 -19.03 43.89
C LEU A 26 57.98 -18.54 43.33
N ALA A 27 58.02 -17.31 42.82
CA ALA A 27 57.22 -16.94 41.67
C ALA A 27 57.53 -17.93 40.53
N ALA A 28 56.51 -18.61 40.03
CA ALA A 28 56.53 -19.05 38.64
C ALA A 28 56.27 -17.78 37.82
N GLN A 29 57.31 -17.31 37.14
CA GLN A 29 57.16 -16.33 36.08
C GLN A 29 56.47 -16.99 34.88
N ALA A 30 55.87 -16.13 34.06
CA ALA A 30 55.16 -16.35 32.80
C ALA A 30 55.60 -17.56 31.98
N SER A 31 54.67 -18.10 31.19
CA SER A 31 55.05 -18.95 30.06
C SER A 31 55.51 -18.08 28.89
N THR A 32 56.47 -17.19 29.13
CA THR A 32 57.25 -16.50 28.09
C THR A 32 58.22 -17.46 27.38
N ALA A 33 57.94 -18.77 27.38
CA ALA A 33 58.87 -19.79 26.92
C ALA A 33 59.07 -19.74 25.39
N GLY A 34 58.15 -19.09 24.67
CA GLY A 34 58.20 -18.97 23.21
C GLY A 34 58.22 -20.33 22.55
N ASP A 35 57.48 -21.29 23.11
CA ASP A 35 57.46 -22.71 22.74
C ASP A 35 56.21 -23.12 21.96
N ASP A 36 55.32 -22.17 21.63
CA ASP A 36 54.09 -22.39 20.86
C ASP A 36 53.75 -21.22 19.92
N VAL A 37 52.76 -21.41 19.05
CA VAL A 37 52.25 -20.37 18.13
C VAL A 37 51.50 -19.28 18.90
N VAL A 38 51.76 -18.01 18.56
CA VAL A 38 51.11 -16.83 19.15
C VAL A 38 50.28 -16.06 18.12
N ILE A 39 49.27 -15.33 18.56
CA ILE A 39 48.55 -14.30 17.80
C ILE A 39 49.50 -13.11 17.64
N ASN A 40 49.85 -12.81 16.39
CA ASN A 40 50.79 -11.74 16.06
C ASN A 40 50.07 -10.44 15.69
N GLU A 41 48.97 -10.51 14.94
CA GLU A 41 48.26 -9.31 14.48
C GLU A 41 46.75 -9.54 14.41
N VAL A 42 45.96 -8.52 14.81
CA VAL A 42 44.50 -8.51 14.62
C VAL A 42 44.10 -7.22 13.92
N TYR A 43 43.51 -7.38 12.74
CA TYR A 43 42.93 -6.29 11.95
C TYR A 43 41.42 -6.51 11.79
N ALA A 44 40.62 -5.66 12.42
CA ALA A 44 39.16 -5.82 12.50
C ALA A 44 38.36 -4.76 11.70
N ALA A 45 39.02 -3.94 10.88
CA ALA A 45 38.40 -2.88 10.07
C ALA A 45 38.30 -3.21 8.57
N GLY A 46 38.62 -4.43 8.14
CA GLY A 46 38.64 -4.81 6.72
C GLY A 46 37.31 -4.59 5.99
N GLY A 47 37.40 -4.05 4.78
CA GLY A 47 36.24 -3.70 3.94
C GLY A 47 35.57 -2.37 4.30
N SER A 48 35.93 -1.75 5.43
CA SER A 48 35.39 -0.46 5.87
C SER A 48 36.00 0.72 5.09
N SER A 49 35.39 1.90 5.16
CA SER A 49 35.92 3.10 4.49
C SER A 49 37.37 3.40 4.90
N GLY A 50 38.24 3.61 3.91
CA GLY A 50 39.68 3.82 4.10
C GLY A 50 40.48 2.56 4.49
N ALA A 51 39.86 1.39 4.59
CA ALA A 51 40.54 0.16 4.95
C ALA A 51 41.68 -0.14 3.95
N PRO A 52 42.91 -0.45 4.42
CA PRO A 52 43.99 -0.91 3.55
C PRO A 52 43.69 -2.27 2.90
N PHE A 53 42.83 -3.09 3.52
CA PHE A 53 42.48 -4.43 3.04
C PHE A 53 40.97 -4.67 3.03
N THR A 54 40.48 -5.41 2.03
CA THR A 54 39.06 -5.75 1.84
C THR A 54 38.49 -6.68 2.91
N HIS A 55 39.34 -7.43 3.60
CA HIS A 55 38.92 -8.39 4.61
C HIS A 55 39.67 -8.16 5.92
N LYS A 56 39.00 -8.47 7.03
CA LYS A 56 39.62 -8.54 8.35
C LYS A 56 40.57 -9.73 8.38
N PHE A 57 41.55 -9.72 9.27
CA PHE A 57 42.44 -10.87 9.43
C PHE A 57 42.93 -11.03 10.86
N VAL A 58 43.31 -12.26 11.18
CA VAL A 58 44.16 -12.63 12.32
C VAL A 58 45.41 -13.26 11.73
N GLU A 59 46.57 -12.80 12.18
CA GLU A 59 47.86 -13.39 11.83
C GLU A 59 48.44 -14.12 13.04
N LEU A 60 48.98 -15.31 12.81
CA LEU A 60 49.70 -16.10 13.80
C LEU A 60 51.19 -16.12 13.47
N TYR A 61 52.04 -16.24 14.50
CA TYR A 61 53.49 -16.36 14.36
C TYR A 61 54.03 -17.54 15.19
N ASN A 62 54.99 -18.28 14.63
CA ASN A 62 55.67 -19.37 15.32
C ASN A 62 57.07 -18.91 15.79
N PRO A 63 57.26 -18.52 17.07
CA PRO A 63 58.56 -18.08 17.59
C PRO A 63 59.56 -19.23 17.81
N THR A 64 59.16 -20.49 17.62
CA THR A 64 60.00 -21.65 17.92
C THR A 64 60.98 -21.98 16.80
N ALA A 65 61.95 -22.85 17.10
CA ALA A 65 62.91 -23.38 16.13
C ALA A 65 62.40 -24.60 15.34
N ALA A 66 61.13 -24.99 15.50
CA ALA A 66 60.53 -26.14 14.82
C ALA A 66 59.17 -25.79 14.21
N ASP A 67 58.80 -26.48 13.14
CA ASP A 67 57.49 -26.33 12.51
C ASP A 67 56.37 -26.82 13.46
N ILE A 68 55.26 -26.10 13.53
CA ILE A 68 54.10 -26.44 14.37
C ILE A 68 52.88 -26.76 13.51
N ASP A 69 52.33 -27.96 13.65
CA ASP A 69 51.07 -28.38 13.01
C ASP A 69 49.88 -27.85 13.81
N VAL A 70 49.10 -26.97 13.18
CA VAL A 70 47.88 -26.36 13.75
C VAL A 70 46.61 -27.06 13.28
N SER A 71 46.72 -28.23 12.64
CA SER A 71 45.57 -29.01 12.18
C SER A 71 44.67 -29.41 13.34
N GLY A 72 43.40 -29.03 13.25
CA GLY A 72 42.40 -29.27 14.30
C GLY A 72 42.34 -28.20 15.39
N TRP A 73 43.12 -27.13 15.27
CA TRP A 73 43.02 -25.94 16.12
C TRP A 73 41.95 -24.98 15.59
N SER A 74 41.66 -23.92 16.33
CA SER A 74 40.77 -22.85 15.87
C SER A 74 41.16 -21.47 16.37
N VAL A 75 40.84 -20.44 15.57
CA VAL A 75 40.69 -19.06 16.04
C VAL A 75 39.23 -18.85 16.42
N GLN A 76 38.95 -18.18 17.54
CA GLN A 76 37.59 -17.94 18.02
C GLN A 76 37.40 -16.47 18.39
N TYR A 77 36.18 -15.96 18.26
CA TYR A 77 35.86 -14.57 18.60
C TYR A 77 34.77 -14.48 19.67
N ARG A 78 34.96 -13.59 20.64
CA ARG A 78 33.98 -13.24 21.67
C ARG A 78 33.83 -11.72 21.78
N SER A 79 32.60 -11.26 21.99
CA SER A 79 32.32 -9.84 22.23
C SER A 79 32.90 -9.37 23.56
N ALA A 80 33.20 -8.07 23.67
CA ALA A 80 33.93 -7.49 24.80
C ALA A 80 33.30 -7.71 26.18
N THR A 81 31.98 -7.89 26.25
CA THR A 81 31.25 -8.12 27.52
C THR A 81 30.66 -9.52 27.60
N GLY A 82 30.95 -10.41 26.65
CA GLY A 82 30.43 -11.78 26.67
C GLY A 82 30.92 -12.52 27.92
N GLU A 83 30.11 -13.41 28.47
CA GLU A 83 30.46 -14.29 29.61
C GLU A 83 30.44 -15.78 29.24
N GLY A 84 29.83 -16.13 28.10
CA GLY A 84 29.65 -17.50 27.61
C GLY A 84 30.72 -17.95 26.59
N ASN A 85 30.42 -19.03 25.87
CA ASN A 85 31.27 -19.51 24.77
C ASN A 85 31.44 -18.42 23.68
N PRO A 86 32.58 -18.38 22.96
CA PRO A 86 32.80 -17.53 21.79
C PRO A 86 31.69 -17.65 20.75
N SER A 87 31.33 -16.53 20.11
CA SER A 87 30.24 -16.41 19.13
C SER A 87 30.61 -16.94 17.74
N GLY A 88 31.86 -17.34 17.53
CA GLY A 88 32.29 -17.99 16.29
C GLY A 88 33.59 -18.78 16.47
N VAL A 89 33.74 -19.84 15.66
CA VAL A 89 34.91 -20.73 15.62
C VAL A 89 35.38 -20.86 14.17
N GLY A 90 36.63 -20.48 13.89
CA GLY A 90 37.29 -20.63 12.59
C GLY A 90 38.37 -21.70 12.67
N ALA A 91 38.19 -22.82 11.98
CA ALA A 91 39.12 -23.95 12.01
C ALA A 91 40.45 -23.63 11.28
N LEU A 92 41.55 -24.12 11.84
CA LEU A 92 42.89 -24.03 11.27
C LEU A 92 43.36 -25.39 10.77
N ASN A 93 44.19 -25.38 9.73
CA ASN A 93 44.79 -26.57 9.13
C ASN A 93 46.21 -26.28 8.64
N GLY A 94 47.05 -27.30 8.59
CA GLY A 94 48.41 -27.19 8.06
C GLY A 94 49.45 -26.79 9.09
N VAL A 95 50.59 -26.29 8.62
CA VAL A 95 51.79 -26.10 9.43
C VAL A 95 52.21 -24.63 9.40
N VAL A 96 52.53 -24.08 10.58
CA VAL A 96 53.21 -22.79 10.72
C VAL A 96 54.72 -23.06 10.79
N PRO A 97 55.53 -22.68 9.77
CA PRO A 97 56.97 -22.95 9.77
C PRO A 97 57.70 -22.31 10.95
N ALA A 98 58.84 -22.88 11.36
CA ALA A 98 59.70 -22.26 12.38
C ALA A 98 60.06 -20.81 12.01
N GLY A 99 59.77 -19.84 12.89
CA GLY A 99 59.97 -18.42 12.63
C GLY A 99 59.07 -17.84 11.53
N GLY A 100 57.98 -18.53 11.16
CA GLY A 100 57.07 -18.15 10.08
C GLY A 100 55.70 -17.65 10.56
N HIS A 101 54.94 -17.06 9.64
CA HIS A 101 53.60 -16.51 9.86
C HIS A 101 52.50 -17.38 9.22
N TYR A 102 51.27 -17.23 9.70
CA TYR A 102 50.07 -17.89 9.17
C TYR A 102 48.89 -16.90 9.15
N LEU A 103 48.31 -16.66 7.98
CA LEU A 103 47.29 -15.64 7.78
C LEU A 103 45.89 -16.23 7.71
N VAL A 104 45.01 -15.82 8.63
CA VAL A 104 43.60 -16.19 8.66
C VAL A 104 42.76 -15.03 8.15
N GLN A 105 42.19 -15.17 6.95
CA GLN A 105 41.20 -14.24 6.43
C GLN A 105 39.88 -14.42 7.20
N LEU A 106 39.33 -13.31 7.66
CA LEU A 106 38.06 -13.23 8.38
C LEU A 106 37.00 -12.55 7.49
N GLY A 107 35.82 -12.28 8.07
CA GLY A 107 34.73 -11.55 7.40
C GLY A 107 35.12 -10.13 6.99
N SER A 108 34.28 -9.53 6.15
CA SER A 108 34.47 -8.18 5.62
C SER A 108 33.30 -7.27 6.00
N ASN A 109 33.57 -5.97 6.18
CA ASN A 109 32.55 -4.94 6.33
C ASN A 109 32.16 -4.28 4.99
N GLY A 110 32.76 -4.69 3.85
CA GLY A 110 32.54 -4.05 2.55
C GLY A 110 33.65 -4.32 1.53
N SER A 111 33.64 -3.64 0.38
CA SER A 111 34.59 -3.91 -0.72
C SER A 111 35.85 -3.04 -0.72
N THR A 112 36.06 -2.21 0.31
CA THR A 112 37.17 -1.22 0.36
C THR A 112 38.49 -1.84 0.79
N GLY A 113 39.56 -1.55 0.04
CA GLY A 113 40.94 -1.95 0.33
C GLY A 113 41.53 -2.89 -0.72
N ALA A 114 42.80 -3.29 -0.54
CA ALA A 114 43.42 -4.33 -1.36
C ALA A 114 42.97 -5.73 -0.93
N ALA A 115 43.08 -6.72 -1.81
CA ALA A 115 42.99 -8.11 -1.37
C ALA A 115 44.13 -8.40 -0.37
N LEU A 116 43.87 -9.28 0.60
CA LEU A 116 44.94 -9.82 1.44
C LEU A 116 45.94 -10.62 0.58
N PRO A 117 47.21 -10.74 1.00
CA PRO A 117 48.07 -11.82 0.52
C PRO A 117 47.35 -13.16 0.69
N THR A 118 47.69 -14.15 -0.14
CA THR A 118 47.03 -15.46 -0.13
C THR A 118 46.91 -16.00 1.31
N PRO A 119 45.69 -16.11 1.86
CA PRO A 119 45.52 -16.54 3.24
C PRO A 119 45.71 -18.06 3.36
N ASP A 120 46.23 -18.49 4.51
CA ASP A 120 46.41 -19.90 4.85
C ASP A 120 45.10 -20.56 5.31
N ALA A 121 44.18 -19.75 5.86
CA ALA A 121 42.82 -20.15 6.19
C ALA A 121 41.80 -19.03 5.90
N VAL A 122 40.56 -19.40 5.57
CA VAL A 122 39.45 -18.46 5.37
C VAL A 122 38.30 -18.84 6.30
N THR A 123 37.76 -17.86 7.02
CA THR A 123 36.68 -18.06 8.01
C THR A 123 35.63 -16.96 7.89
N SER A 124 34.45 -17.19 8.46
CA SER A 124 33.36 -16.19 8.54
C SER A 124 33.35 -15.39 9.85
N LEU A 125 34.39 -15.51 10.69
CA LEU A 125 34.47 -14.75 11.94
C LEU A 125 34.44 -13.25 11.65
N ASN A 126 33.68 -12.48 12.43
CA ASN A 126 33.52 -11.06 12.17
C ASN A 126 33.75 -10.24 13.45
N PRO A 127 35.01 -10.02 13.85
CA PRO A 127 35.31 -9.33 15.10
C PRO A 127 34.94 -7.85 15.04
N SER A 128 34.54 -7.30 16.20
CA SER A 128 34.28 -5.87 16.37
C SER A 128 35.53 -5.04 16.14
N ALA A 129 35.38 -3.92 15.42
CA ALA A 129 36.47 -2.98 15.19
C ALA A 129 36.77 -2.06 16.39
N THR A 130 36.08 -2.22 17.54
CA THR A 130 36.30 -1.38 18.74
C THR A 130 36.86 -2.18 19.92
N SER A 131 36.18 -3.24 20.33
CA SER A 131 36.53 -4.05 21.50
C SER A 131 36.11 -5.52 21.31
N GLY A 132 36.90 -6.46 21.82
CA GLY A 132 36.58 -7.89 21.77
C GLY A 132 37.73 -8.79 22.18
N THR A 133 37.53 -10.10 22.06
CA THR A 133 38.54 -11.12 22.37
C THR A 133 38.74 -12.06 21.19
N ILE A 134 39.99 -12.29 20.80
CA ILE A 134 40.39 -13.36 19.87
C ILE A 134 41.13 -14.44 20.66
N LEU A 135 40.75 -15.70 20.47
CA LEU A 135 41.35 -16.85 21.14
C LEU A 135 41.96 -17.79 20.10
N LEU A 136 43.16 -18.28 20.33
CA LEU A 136 43.77 -19.41 19.64
C LEU A 136 43.61 -20.66 20.51
N VAL A 137 42.98 -21.71 20.00
CA VAL A 137 42.54 -22.86 20.80
C VAL A 137 43.00 -24.18 20.19
N ARG A 138 43.53 -25.09 21.03
CA ARG A 138 43.88 -26.48 20.69
C ARG A 138 42.63 -27.37 20.61
N GLY A 139 41.77 -27.07 19.65
CA GLY A 139 40.55 -27.81 19.36
C GLY A 139 39.60 -27.04 18.46
N ALA A 140 38.62 -27.75 17.89
CA ALA A 140 37.63 -27.20 16.97
C ALA A 140 36.28 -26.85 17.64
N THR A 141 36.15 -27.01 18.96
CA THR A 141 34.93 -26.68 19.71
C THR A 141 35.07 -25.33 20.40
N ALA A 142 33.97 -24.59 20.49
CA ALA A 142 33.95 -23.32 21.20
C ALA A 142 34.39 -23.48 22.66
N LEU A 143 35.40 -22.73 23.10
CA LEU A 143 36.00 -22.81 24.44
C LEU A 143 35.72 -21.53 25.21
N ASN A 144 35.07 -21.63 26.38
CA ASN A 144 34.92 -20.50 27.30
C ASN A 144 36.10 -20.45 28.28
N PRO A 145 37.00 -19.45 28.19
CA PRO A 145 38.14 -19.32 29.11
C PRO A 145 37.76 -18.66 30.45
N GLY A 146 36.51 -18.20 30.61
CA GLY A 146 36.07 -17.37 31.74
C GLY A 146 36.09 -15.86 31.43
N THR A 147 36.09 -15.05 32.49
CA THR A 147 36.21 -13.57 32.45
C THR A 147 37.28 -13.14 33.45
N GLY A 148 37.86 -11.96 33.22
CA GLY A 148 39.02 -11.43 33.94
C GLY A 148 40.34 -11.86 33.28
N ASP A 149 41.35 -12.04 34.13
CA ASP A 149 42.67 -12.53 33.76
C ASP A 149 42.63 -14.06 33.60
N VAL A 150 42.80 -14.55 32.37
CA VAL A 150 42.63 -15.98 32.00
C VAL A 150 43.94 -16.69 31.67
N ARG A 151 45.08 -16.16 32.11
CA ARG A 151 46.39 -16.78 31.91
C ARG A 151 46.41 -18.24 32.38
N GLY A 152 46.90 -19.13 31.51
CA GLY A 152 46.96 -20.57 31.77
C GLY A 152 45.62 -21.29 31.69
N ALA A 153 44.59 -20.72 31.05
CA ALA A 153 43.32 -21.40 30.81
C ALA A 153 43.50 -22.68 29.96
N ASP A 154 43.02 -23.81 30.47
CA ASP A 154 43.15 -25.12 29.82
C ASP A 154 42.58 -25.10 28.39
N GLY A 155 43.44 -25.38 27.40
CA GLY A 155 43.08 -25.48 25.99
C GLY A 155 43.21 -24.19 25.17
N VAL A 156 43.47 -23.05 25.82
CA VAL A 156 43.87 -21.79 25.16
C VAL A 156 45.37 -21.83 24.91
N VAL A 157 45.78 -21.54 23.68
CA VAL A 157 47.19 -21.44 23.26
C VAL A 157 47.70 -20.01 23.41
N ASP A 158 46.93 -19.04 22.91
CA ASP A 158 47.18 -17.60 23.05
C ASP A 158 45.83 -16.85 22.97
N LEU A 159 45.77 -15.65 23.53
CA LEU A 159 44.57 -14.82 23.59
C LEU A 159 44.90 -13.34 23.56
N VAL A 160 44.16 -12.57 22.75
CA VAL A 160 44.19 -11.10 22.83
C VAL A 160 42.80 -10.55 23.12
N GLY A 161 42.66 -9.97 24.32
CA GLY A 161 41.56 -9.07 24.65
C GLY A 161 41.95 -7.63 24.30
N TYR A 162 41.12 -6.91 23.54
CA TYR A 162 41.37 -5.52 23.17
C TYR A 162 40.18 -4.60 23.49
N GLY A 163 40.49 -3.34 23.76
CA GLY A 163 39.52 -2.32 24.13
C GLY A 163 38.93 -2.59 25.50
N THR A 164 37.59 -2.67 25.56
CA THR A 164 36.86 -2.92 26.81
C THR A 164 36.64 -4.42 27.09
N SER A 165 37.45 -5.30 26.52
CA SER A 165 37.33 -6.75 26.72
C SER A 165 37.34 -7.10 28.20
N ASN A 166 36.35 -7.89 28.63
CA ASN A 166 36.27 -8.46 29.98
C ASN A 166 37.02 -9.79 30.11
N THR A 167 37.66 -10.28 29.04
CA THR A 167 38.53 -11.46 29.01
C THR A 167 39.87 -11.06 28.39
N PHE A 168 40.97 -11.25 29.11
CA PHE A 168 42.31 -10.78 28.72
C PHE A 168 43.40 -11.54 29.49
N GLU A 169 44.66 -11.35 29.11
CA GLU A 169 45.82 -11.75 29.89
C GLU A 169 46.41 -10.53 30.59
N THR A 170 46.47 -10.54 31.93
CA THR A 170 46.88 -9.43 32.80
C THR A 170 46.06 -8.13 32.66
N ALA A 171 46.00 -7.52 31.47
CA ALA A 171 45.17 -6.36 31.11
C ALA A 171 44.91 -6.34 29.58
N PRO A 172 43.78 -5.76 29.10
CA PRO A 172 43.47 -5.73 27.67
C PRO A 172 44.39 -4.78 26.89
N ALA A 173 44.66 -5.13 25.63
CA ALA A 173 45.30 -4.26 24.64
C ALA A 173 44.46 -3.00 24.35
N ALA A 174 45.10 -1.96 23.81
CA ALA A 174 44.39 -0.77 23.36
C ALA A 174 43.33 -1.12 22.30
N GLY A 175 42.13 -0.53 22.40
CA GLY A 175 41.02 -0.87 21.50
C GLY A 175 41.24 -0.45 20.05
N LEU A 176 40.61 -1.21 19.14
CA LEU A 176 40.38 -1.07 17.69
C LEU A 176 40.16 0.34 17.12
N GLY A 177 39.63 1.27 17.91
CA GLY A 177 39.36 2.64 17.46
C GLY A 177 38.19 2.76 16.46
N GLY A 178 37.56 1.65 16.11
CA GLY A 178 36.39 1.58 15.23
C GLY A 178 36.74 1.26 13.79
N THR A 179 35.71 1.16 12.95
CA THR A 179 35.82 0.83 11.53
C THR A 179 36.53 1.91 10.70
N GLY A 180 36.68 3.13 11.24
CA GLY A 180 37.43 4.22 10.62
C GLY A 180 38.92 4.30 11.00
N ASP A 181 39.38 3.46 11.94
CA ASP A 181 40.80 3.40 12.30
C ASP A 181 41.49 2.28 11.50
N GLN A 182 42.36 2.68 10.58
CA GLN A 182 42.99 1.79 9.62
C GLN A 182 44.08 0.90 10.23
N ARG A 183 44.41 1.08 11.51
CA ARG A 183 45.50 0.37 12.19
C ARG A 183 45.02 -0.94 12.80
N SER A 184 45.83 -1.98 12.69
CA SER A 184 45.68 -3.21 13.46
C SER A 184 46.33 -3.08 14.85
N THR A 185 46.19 -4.11 15.66
CA THR A 185 47.02 -4.29 16.86
C THR A 185 48.00 -5.42 16.61
N GLN A 186 49.28 -5.18 16.88
CA GLN A 186 50.40 -6.02 16.50
C GLN A 186 51.31 -6.31 17.69
N ARG A 187 51.74 -7.56 17.79
CA ARG A 187 52.79 -8.05 18.68
C ARG A 187 54.15 -7.70 18.08
N THR A 188 55.12 -7.34 18.91
CA THR A 188 56.50 -7.03 18.45
C THR A 188 57.41 -8.23 18.70
N ASP A 189 58.17 -8.64 17.67
CA ASP A 189 59.15 -9.75 17.71
C ASP A 189 58.58 -11.09 18.20
N GLY A 190 57.26 -11.31 18.09
CA GLY A 190 56.59 -12.52 18.57
C GLY A 190 56.68 -12.72 20.10
N LEU A 191 56.99 -11.67 20.85
CA LEU A 191 57.16 -11.74 22.29
C LEU A 191 55.80 -11.87 23.00
N ASP A 192 55.68 -12.87 23.84
CA ASP A 192 54.53 -13.09 24.69
C ASP A 192 54.88 -13.03 26.16
N THR A 193 54.39 -11.99 26.84
CA THR A 193 54.61 -11.77 28.28
C THR A 193 53.42 -12.16 29.14
N ASP A 194 52.38 -12.74 28.51
CA ASP A 194 51.07 -12.95 29.10
C ASP A 194 50.43 -11.62 29.56
N ASP A 195 50.67 -10.50 28.87
CA ASP A 195 50.04 -9.21 29.17
C ASP A 195 49.68 -8.46 27.87
N ASN A 196 48.39 -8.55 27.48
CA ASN A 196 47.95 -8.01 26.20
C ASN A 196 48.15 -6.49 26.08
N SER A 197 48.21 -5.77 27.21
CA SER A 197 48.38 -4.31 27.23
C SER A 197 49.79 -3.84 26.89
N VAL A 198 50.80 -4.71 27.07
CA VAL A 198 52.21 -4.42 26.77
C VAL A 198 52.70 -5.15 25.53
N ASP A 199 52.10 -6.30 25.21
CA ASP A 199 52.50 -7.11 24.07
C ASP A 199 52.01 -6.53 22.74
N PHE A 200 50.87 -5.82 22.75
CA PHE A 200 50.23 -5.32 21.55
C PHE A 200 50.26 -3.79 21.42
N THR A 201 50.70 -3.31 20.27
CA THR A 201 50.68 -1.88 19.91
C THR A 201 50.00 -1.65 18.57
N ARG A 202 49.47 -0.45 18.36
CA ARG A 202 48.72 -0.13 17.13
C ARG A 202 49.63 0.37 16.03
N ALA A 203 49.57 -0.28 14.87
CA ALA A 203 50.37 0.05 13.69
C ALA A 203 49.57 -0.18 12.39
N ALA A 204 50.12 0.28 11.27
CA ALA A 204 49.50 0.04 9.97
C ALA A 204 49.50 -1.47 9.66
N PRO A 205 48.42 -2.05 9.11
CA PRO A 205 48.31 -3.49 9.00
C PRO A 205 49.33 -4.08 8.04
N SER A 206 49.91 -5.22 8.43
CA SER A 206 51.04 -5.85 7.74
C SER A 206 50.83 -7.37 7.54
N PRO A 207 49.73 -7.79 6.88
CA PRO A 207 49.40 -9.21 6.77
C PRO A 207 50.49 -10.01 6.05
N GLU A 208 50.89 -11.12 6.65
CA GLU A 208 51.86 -12.07 6.15
C GLU A 208 51.35 -13.51 6.36
N GLY A 209 51.25 -14.28 5.27
CA GLY A 209 50.94 -15.71 5.31
C GLY A 209 52.19 -16.57 5.11
N THR A 210 52.04 -17.90 5.15
CA THR A 210 53.18 -18.85 5.08
C THR A 210 54.02 -18.73 3.79
N GLY A 211 53.46 -18.12 2.73
CA GLY A 211 54.12 -17.92 1.43
C GLY A 211 55.03 -16.69 1.29
N GLY A 212 55.06 -15.80 2.30
CA GLY A 212 55.87 -14.57 2.34
C GLY A 212 55.43 -13.49 1.34
N GLY A 213 55.08 -12.28 1.81
CA GLY A 213 54.80 -11.17 0.90
C GLY A 213 54.19 -9.91 1.54
N ALA A 214 55.03 -8.95 1.90
CA ALA A 214 54.60 -7.58 2.15
C ALA A 214 54.36 -6.82 0.83
N THR A 215 53.14 -6.32 0.60
CA THR A 215 52.88 -5.26 -0.40
C THR A 215 52.13 -4.09 0.25
N THR A 216 52.88 -3.10 0.73
CA THR A 216 52.33 -1.79 1.13
C THR A 216 52.08 -0.96 -0.14
N PRO A 217 50.85 -0.47 -0.44
CA PRO A 217 50.62 0.34 -1.63
C PRO A 217 51.18 1.76 -1.43
N THR A 218 52.00 2.22 -2.38
CA THR A 218 52.55 3.59 -2.41
C THR A 218 51.62 4.51 -3.22
N SER A 219 51.28 5.67 -2.67
CA SER A 219 50.46 6.70 -3.31
C SER A 219 51.06 7.22 -4.61
N THR A 220 50.29 7.25 -5.70
CA THR A 220 50.65 7.95 -6.94
C THR A 220 49.70 9.12 -7.17
N THR A 221 50.25 10.33 -7.16
CA THR A 221 49.57 11.60 -7.50
C THR A 221 49.66 11.87 -9.00
N THR A 222 48.53 12.19 -9.66
CA THR A 222 48.37 13.19 -10.75
C THR A 222 46.85 13.39 -11.00
N PRO A 223 46.37 14.62 -11.24
CA PRO A 223 45.04 15.04 -10.77
C PRO A 223 43.94 14.85 -11.82
N THR A 224 42.84 14.25 -11.38
CA THR A 224 41.51 14.54 -11.91
C THR A 224 40.66 14.91 -10.71
N THR A 225 40.10 16.11 -10.74
CA THR A 225 39.35 16.71 -9.64
C THR A 225 38.05 15.94 -9.41
N THR A 226 38.08 14.98 -8.50
CA THR A 226 36.90 14.52 -7.77
C THR A 226 37.01 15.10 -6.36
N PRO A 227 36.01 15.82 -5.82
CA PRO A 227 36.11 16.41 -4.49
C PRO A 227 36.35 15.31 -3.47
N SER A 228 37.43 15.40 -2.70
CA SER A 228 37.64 14.51 -1.55
C SER A 228 36.58 14.86 -0.51
N VAL A 229 35.62 13.97 -0.31
CA VAL A 229 34.68 14.02 0.80
C VAL A 229 35.50 13.99 2.11
N PRO A 230 35.38 14.99 3.01
CA PRO A 230 36.12 15.02 4.28
C PRO A 230 35.79 13.79 5.13
N ALA A 231 36.75 13.31 5.93
CA ALA A 231 36.68 12.08 6.76
C ALA A 231 35.52 12.00 7.79
N ASP A 232 34.63 12.99 7.84
CA ASP A 232 33.47 13.11 8.73
C ASP A 232 32.12 12.96 8.00
N VAL A 233 32.09 12.58 6.71
CA VAL A 233 30.86 12.44 5.92
C VAL A 233 30.53 10.97 5.67
N THR A 234 29.35 10.55 6.12
CA THR A 234 28.70 9.28 5.78
C THR A 234 27.97 9.43 4.44
N VAL A 235 28.23 8.55 3.48
CA VAL A 235 27.52 8.55 2.19
C VAL A 235 26.07 8.09 2.36
N ILE A 236 25.16 8.58 1.51
CA ILE A 236 23.72 8.35 1.69
C ILE A 236 23.38 6.87 1.61
N ARG A 237 24.00 6.11 0.70
CA ARG A 237 23.79 4.66 0.60
C ARG A 237 24.11 3.86 1.86
N ASP A 238 25.05 4.33 2.68
CA ASP A 238 25.40 3.69 3.96
C ASP A 238 24.41 4.09 5.08
N ILE A 239 23.77 5.26 4.94
CA ILE A 239 22.67 5.69 5.80
C ILE A 239 21.42 4.88 5.48
N GLN A 240 21.10 4.70 4.21
CA GLN A 240 19.96 3.88 3.78
C GLN A 240 20.18 2.39 4.10
N GLY A 241 21.32 1.82 3.69
CA GLY A 241 21.56 0.39 3.80
C GLY A 241 20.80 -0.41 2.74
N THR A 242 20.79 -1.74 2.87
CA THR A 242 20.18 -2.68 1.90
C THR A 242 18.89 -3.32 2.44
N GLY A 243 18.39 -2.85 3.58
CA GLY A 243 17.16 -3.35 4.22
C GLY A 243 16.06 -2.30 4.18
N ASP A 244 14.95 -2.60 4.83
CA ASP A 244 13.75 -1.77 5.01
C ASP A 244 13.87 -0.75 6.16
N ALA A 245 15.05 -0.67 6.80
CA ALA A 245 15.35 0.30 7.83
C ALA A 245 16.84 0.62 7.83
N SER A 246 17.15 1.87 8.16
CA SER A 246 18.53 2.33 8.24
C SER A 246 19.34 1.57 9.30
N PRO A 247 20.56 1.10 8.99
CA PRO A 247 21.47 0.54 10.00
C PRO A 247 22.00 1.61 10.97
N LEU A 248 21.74 2.89 10.72
CA LEU A 248 22.24 4.03 11.48
C LEU A 248 21.16 4.73 12.31
N VAL A 249 19.96 4.16 12.45
CA VAL A 249 18.90 4.69 13.32
C VAL A 249 19.44 5.04 14.71
N GLY A 250 19.15 6.26 15.16
CA GLY A 250 19.58 6.81 16.44
C GLY A 250 21.00 7.39 16.46
N GLN A 251 21.78 7.20 15.38
CA GLN A 251 23.12 7.79 15.26
C GLN A 251 23.04 9.18 14.62
N THR A 252 23.90 10.09 15.07
CA THR A 252 24.09 11.38 14.40
C THR A 252 25.14 11.23 13.31
N VAL A 253 24.73 11.53 12.07
CA VAL A 253 25.61 11.48 10.90
C VAL A 253 25.79 12.87 10.32
N THR A 254 26.84 13.03 9.51
CA THR A 254 26.96 14.16 8.58
C THR A 254 27.02 13.58 7.18
N THR A 255 26.23 14.09 6.25
CA THR A 255 26.19 13.63 4.85
C THR A 255 26.25 14.79 3.88
N GLU A 256 26.59 14.53 2.62
CA GLU A 256 26.60 15.49 1.53
C GLU A 256 25.76 14.95 0.37
N GLY A 257 25.00 15.81 -0.28
CA GLY A 257 24.17 15.44 -1.42
C GLY A 257 23.67 16.67 -2.19
N VAL A 258 23.09 16.40 -3.36
CA VAL A 258 22.43 17.41 -4.19
C VAL A 258 20.94 17.40 -3.87
N VAL A 259 20.37 18.57 -3.64
CA VAL A 259 18.94 18.71 -3.35
C VAL A 259 18.11 18.38 -4.59
N THR A 260 17.23 17.40 -4.49
CA THR A 260 16.38 16.93 -5.60
C THR A 260 14.93 17.39 -5.47
N ALA A 261 14.44 17.64 -4.25
CA ALA A 261 13.12 18.19 -3.98
C ALA A 261 13.11 19.06 -2.73
N VAL A 262 12.24 20.07 -2.64
CA VAL A 262 12.15 20.99 -1.49
C VAL A 262 10.70 21.24 -1.12
N TYR A 263 10.33 20.93 0.12
CA TYR A 263 8.99 21.10 0.69
C TYR A 263 9.02 22.09 1.87
N ALA A 264 9.19 23.37 1.56
CA ALA A 264 9.24 24.44 2.55
C ALA A 264 7.86 24.85 3.12
N SER A 265 6.79 24.29 2.57
CA SER A 265 5.40 24.49 2.96
C SER A 265 4.64 23.17 2.82
N GLY A 266 3.39 23.13 3.29
CA GLY A 266 2.55 21.93 3.18
C GLY A 266 2.80 20.86 4.24
N GLY A 267 3.73 21.06 5.17
CA GLY A 267 3.87 20.25 6.39
C GLY A 267 4.84 19.06 6.30
N LEU A 268 5.46 18.80 5.15
CA LEU A 268 6.62 17.90 5.09
C LEU A 268 7.88 18.55 5.70
N ASP A 269 7.98 19.88 5.62
CA ASP A 269 8.97 20.72 6.31
C ASP A 269 10.44 20.27 6.11
N GLY A 270 10.78 19.85 4.89
CA GLY A 270 12.07 19.24 4.58
C GLY A 270 12.41 19.25 3.10
N PHE A 271 13.46 18.54 2.72
CA PHE A 271 13.93 18.43 1.34
C PHE A 271 14.60 17.07 1.11
N ASN A 272 14.61 16.59 -0.13
CA ASN A 272 15.36 15.39 -0.49
C ASN A 272 16.76 15.77 -0.98
N ILE A 273 17.75 14.96 -0.61
CA ILE A 273 19.09 15.00 -1.18
C ILE A 273 19.42 13.65 -1.81
N GLN A 274 20.26 13.66 -2.85
CA GLN A 274 20.74 12.45 -3.49
C GLN A 274 22.23 12.56 -3.81
N GLU A 275 22.93 11.43 -3.82
CA GLU A 275 24.32 11.36 -4.28
C GLU A 275 24.43 11.83 -5.75
N PRO A 276 25.50 12.57 -6.11
CA PRO A 276 25.62 13.16 -7.44
C PRO A 276 25.90 12.12 -8.53
N GLY A 277 25.50 12.43 -9.77
CA GLY A 277 25.74 11.60 -10.96
C GLY A 277 24.62 10.61 -11.28
N ALA A 278 24.95 9.63 -12.12
CA ALA A 278 24.03 8.58 -12.57
C ALA A 278 24.15 7.32 -11.70
N VAL A 279 23.03 6.60 -11.57
CA VAL A 279 22.95 5.28 -10.93
C VAL A 279 22.65 4.23 -11.97
N ASP A 280 23.35 3.09 -11.94
CA ASP A 280 23.04 1.93 -12.77
C ASP A 280 21.95 1.09 -12.11
N PRO A 281 20.72 1.06 -12.66
CA PRO A 281 19.59 0.36 -12.06
C PRO A 281 19.78 -1.15 -11.93
N THR A 282 20.73 -1.75 -12.68
CA THR A 282 20.95 -3.20 -12.67
C THR A 282 21.88 -3.70 -11.58
N SER A 283 22.67 -2.79 -10.97
CA SER A 283 23.68 -3.14 -9.97
C SER A 283 23.47 -2.43 -8.63
N HIS A 284 22.44 -1.58 -8.56
CA HIS A 284 22.08 -0.77 -7.40
C HIS A 284 21.38 -1.60 -6.32
N THR A 285 21.87 -1.55 -5.09
CA THR A 285 21.38 -2.39 -3.97
C THR A 285 20.99 -1.62 -2.71
N ALA A 286 21.17 -0.30 -2.68
CA ALA A 286 20.91 0.56 -1.52
C ALA A 286 20.62 1.97 -2.01
N SER A 287 19.54 2.60 -1.54
CA SER A 287 19.14 3.92 -2.04
C SER A 287 20.26 4.97 -1.90
N THR A 288 20.38 5.83 -2.91
CA THR A 288 21.30 6.99 -2.89
C THR A 288 20.58 8.30 -2.57
N GLY A 289 19.27 8.24 -2.32
CA GLY A 289 18.42 9.37 -1.95
C GLY A 289 18.05 9.32 -0.48
N LEU A 290 17.77 10.47 0.12
CA LEU A 290 17.46 10.59 1.54
C LEU A 290 16.58 11.81 1.79
N PHE A 291 15.55 11.65 2.62
CA PHE A 291 14.77 12.78 3.10
C PHE A 291 15.45 13.47 4.29
N VAL A 292 15.47 14.80 4.25
CA VAL A 292 16.03 15.65 5.30
C VAL A 292 14.92 16.49 5.90
N TYR A 293 14.49 16.12 7.11
CA TYR A 293 13.53 16.90 7.88
C TYR A 293 14.23 18.12 8.50
N ALA A 294 13.81 19.33 8.11
CA ALA A 294 14.54 20.55 8.41
C ALA A 294 13.63 21.79 8.54
N PRO A 295 12.62 21.79 9.43
CA PRO A 295 11.56 22.80 9.47
C PRO A 295 12.07 24.24 9.64
N SER A 296 13.18 24.42 10.35
CA SER A 296 13.77 25.75 10.59
C SER A 296 14.82 26.18 9.55
N LEU A 297 15.21 25.29 8.63
CA LEU A 297 16.32 25.51 7.70
C LEU A 297 15.91 25.39 6.22
N VAL A 298 14.82 24.68 5.91
CA VAL A 298 14.35 24.38 4.55
C VAL A 298 14.10 25.64 3.71
N ALA A 299 13.68 26.76 4.31
CA ALA A 299 13.44 28.03 3.61
C ALA A 299 14.69 28.60 2.91
N GLY A 300 15.90 28.18 3.29
CA GLY A 300 17.16 28.61 2.69
C GLY A 300 17.69 27.68 1.58
N VAL A 301 17.00 26.59 1.28
CA VAL A 301 17.47 25.50 0.41
C VAL A 301 16.70 25.51 -0.92
N LYS A 302 17.39 25.21 -2.03
CA LYS A 302 16.79 25.12 -3.37
C LYS A 302 17.16 23.82 -4.06
N VAL A 303 16.28 23.34 -4.93
CA VAL A 303 16.59 22.22 -5.84
C VAL A 303 17.85 22.55 -6.64
N GLY A 304 18.78 21.60 -6.69
CA GLY A 304 20.10 21.73 -7.30
C GLY A 304 21.22 22.21 -6.37
N ASP A 305 20.90 22.68 -5.16
CA ASP A 305 21.93 23.06 -4.18
C ASP A 305 22.76 21.83 -3.76
N SER A 306 24.07 22.02 -3.60
CA SER A 306 24.96 21.04 -2.98
C SER A 306 25.07 21.34 -1.49
N VAL A 307 24.55 20.44 -0.67
CA VAL A 307 24.42 20.65 0.77
C VAL A 307 25.16 19.60 1.58
N ARG A 308 25.68 20.03 2.72
CA ARG A 308 26.18 19.22 3.82
C ARG A 308 25.18 19.30 4.97
N VAL A 309 24.65 18.15 5.38
CA VAL A 309 23.60 18.02 6.39
C VAL A 309 24.13 17.22 7.57
N SER A 310 23.86 17.65 8.80
CA SER A 310 24.18 16.86 10.00
C SER A 310 22.97 16.69 10.90
N GLY A 311 22.75 15.50 11.46
CA GLY A 311 21.65 15.24 12.37
C GLY A 311 21.46 13.75 12.68
N PRO A 312 20.59 13.41 13.65
CA PRO A 312 20.23 12.03 13.92
C PRO A 312 19.41 11.42 12.78
N VAL A 313 19.72 10.16 12.47
CA VAL A 313 18.95 9.30 11.55
C VAL A 313 17.79 8.65 12.31
N SER A 314 16.64 8.54 11.66
CA SER A 314 15.43 7.91 12.20
C SER A 314 14.56 7.35 11.09
N GLU A 315 13.76 6.34 11.42
CA GLU A 315 12.60 5.95 10.61
C GLU A 315 11.40 6.83 10.96
N TYR A 316 10.73 7.37 9.95
CA TYR A 316 9.49 8.10 10.11
C TYR A 316 8.46 7.61 9.10
N TYR A 317 7.35 7.06 9.60
CA TYR A 317 6.36 6.33 8.79
C TYR A 317 6.96 5.21 7.90
N GLY A 318 8.06 4.61 8.35
CA GLY A 318 8.77 3.56 7.62
C GLY A 318 9.79 4.06 6.61
N SER A 319 10.03 5.38 6.52
CA SER A 319 11.04 5.95 5.64
C SER A 319 12.26 6.49 6.38
N THR A 320 13.44 6.27 5.81
CA THR A 320 14.69 6.74 6.38
C THR A 320 14.83 8.24 6.20
N GLN A 321 15.07 8.95 7.30
CA GLN A 321 15.31 10.40 7.26
C GLN A 321 16.39 10.87 8.24
N ILE A 322 16.98 12.05 7.95
CA ILE A 322 17.77 12.82 8.91
C ILE A 322 16.94 13.98 9.45
N THR A 323 16.89 14.13 10.77
CA THR A 323 16.45 15.40 11.39
C THR A 323 17.61 16.38 11.43
N ALA A 324 17.64 17.35 10.51
CA ALA A 324 18.78 18.25 10.35
C ALA A 324 18.95 19.20 11.54
N THR A 325 20.12 19.11 12.17
CA THR A 325 20.62 20.11 13.14
C THR A 325 21.40 21.22 12.45
N THR A 326 22.04 20.90 11.32
CA THR A 326 22.75 21.88 10.47
C THR A 326 22.55 21.55 8.99
N VAL A 327 22.44 22.59 8.18
CA VAL A 327 22.48 22.54 6.71
C VAL A 327 23.44 23.64 6.26
N ALA A 328 24.48 23.27 5.51
CA ALA A 328 25.47 24.19 4.97
C ALA A 328 25.75 23.89 3.50
N ALA A 329 26.23 24.86 2.74
CA ALA A 329 26.75 24.59 1.39
C ALA A 329 28.02 23.71 1.48
N THR A 330 28.22 22.82 0.52
CA THR A 330 29.47 22.07 0.39
C THR A 330 30.64 23.01 0.04
N ALA A 331 31.87 22.56 0.31
CA ALA A 331 33.07 23.35 0.02
C ALA A 331 33.27 23.59 -1.49
N ALA A 332 32.79 22.68 -2.33
CA ALA A 332 32.71 22.80 -3.77
C ALA A 332 31.37 22.22 -4.26
N PRO A 333 30.76 22.77 -5.34
CA PRO A 333 29.56 22.19 -5.92
C PRO A 333 29.76 20.73 -6.33
N LEU A 334 28.78 19.89 -6.03
CA LEU A 334 28.71 18.51 -6.49
C LEU A 334 28.23 18.47 -7.94
N ALA A 335 28.46 17.36 -8.64
CA ALA A 335 27.86 17.14 -9.96
C ALA A 335 26.33 17.02 -9.83
N ALA A 336 25.58 17.34 -10.89
CA ALA A 336 24.13 17.20 -10.85
C ALA A 336 23.71 15.71 -10.71
N VAL A 337 22.55 15.49 -10.11
CA VAL A 337 21.87 14.19 -10.13
C VAL A 337 21.28 13.97 -11.52
N GLU A 338 21.50 12.79 -12.08
CA GLU A 338 20.82 12.35 -13.31
C GLU A 338 19.65 11.44 -12.90
N PRO A 339 18.38 11.81 -13.17
CA PRO A 339 17.24 10.98 -12.81
C PRO A 339 17.32 9.59 -13.45
N THR A 340 17.09 8.54 -12.67
CA THR A 340 17.12 7.17 -13.17
C THR A 340 15.77 6.79 -13.76
N SER A 341 15.76 6.22 -14.98
CA SER A 341 14.55 5.65 -15.56
C SER A 341 14.22 4.33 -14.86
N VAL A 342 13.06 4.22 -14.22
CA VAL A 342 12.68 3.06 -13.39
C VAL A 342 11.30 2.56 -13.81
N ALA A 343 11.24 1.29 -14.22
CA ALA A 343 9.97 0.57 -14.29
C ALA A 343 9.54 0.21 -12.87
N TRP A 344 8.26 0.35 -12.55
CA TRP A 344 7.77 0.15 -11.18
C TRP A 344 8.00 -1.29 -10.71
N PRO A 345 8.76 -1.52 -9.61
CA PRO A 345 8.97 -2.86 -9.11
C PRO A 345 7.72 -3.48 -8.46
N GLU A 346 7.59 -4.79 -8.56
CA GLU A 346 6.41 -5.54 -8.09
C GLU A 346 6.46 -5.82 -6.57
N THR A 347 7.61 -5.70 -5.92
CA THR A 347 7.76 -5.95 -4.48
C THR A 347 8.29 -4.75 -3.72
N ASP A 348 7.86 -4.59 -2.46
CA ASP A 348 8.31 -3.50 -1.61
C ASP A 348 9.84 -3.50 -1.40
N ALA A 349 10.45 -4.67 -1.27
CA ALA A 349 11.91 -4.80 -1.14
C ALA A 349 12.65 -4.27 -2.38
N GLU A 350 12.07 -4.41 -3.58
CA GLU A 350 12.64 -3.86 -4.82
C GLU A 350 12.31 -2.38 -5.01
N ARG A 351 11.24 -1.86 -4.37
CA ARG A 351 10.91 -0.42 -4.33
C ARG A 351 11.81 0.34 -3.36
N GLU A 352 12.17 -0.30 -2.25
CA GLU A 352 12.99 0.26 -1.18
C GLU A 352 14.33 0.82 -1.67
N VAL A 353 14.97 0.15 -2.63
CA VAL A 353 16.24 0.62 -3.20
C VAL A 353 16.14 1.98 -3.90
N TRP A 354 14.93 2.46 -4.18
CA TRP A 354 14.65 3.75 -4.79
C TRP A 354 14.22 4.83 -3.78
N GLU A 355 14.05 4.49 -2.50
CA GLU A 355 13.53 5.42 -1.50
C GLU A 355 14.30 6.75 -1.45
N GLY A 356 13.60 7.86 -1.60
CA GLY A 356 14.18 9.21 -1.58
C GLY A 356 14.94 9.60 -2.84
N MET A 357 15.04 8.72 -3.85
CA MET A 357 15.72 8.99 -5.11
C MET A 357 14.81 9.68 -6.12
N LEU A 358 15.41 10.53 -6.94
CA LEU A 358 14.80 11.16 -8.10
C LEU A 358 14.80 10.18 -9.28
N VAL A 359 13.60 9.81 -9.73
CA VAL A 359 13.38 8.84 -10.80
C VAL A 359 12.55 9.44 -11.92
N THR A 360 12.66 8.87 -13.12
CA THR A 360 11.70 9.04 -14.21
C THR A 360 10.89 7.73 -14.30
N PRO A 361 9.62 7.72 -13.87
CA PRO A 361 8.77 6.55 -14.01
C PRO A 361 8.69 6.13 -15.47
N ALA A 362 8.88 4.83 -15.73
CA ALA A 362 8.86 4.24 -17.06
C ALA A 362 7.77 3.17 -17.17
N GLY A 363 7.29 2.95 -18.38
CA GLY A 363 6.18 2.05 -18.67
C GLY A 363 4.85 2.78 -18.80
N ASP A 364 3.81 2.02 -19.10
CA ASP A 364 2.46 2.54 -19.20
C ASP A 364 1.88 2.67 -17.78
N VAL A 365 1.41 3.85 -17.44
CA VAL A 365 0.82 4.16 -16.13
C VAL A 365 -0.55 4.76 -16.37
N THR A 366 -1.55 4.30 -15.61
CA THR A 366 -2.91 4.85 -15.64
C THR A 366 -3.37 5.24 -14.24
N VAL A 367 -4.38 6.12 -14.16
CA VAL A 367 -5.05 6.46 -12.91
C VAL A 367 -5.87 5.27 -12.43
N ALA A 368 -5.64 4.82 -11.20
CA ALA A 368 -6.40 3.77 -10.53
C ALA A 368 -7.39 4.34 -9.49
N ASP A 369 -7.09 5.48 -8.90
CA ASP A 369 -7.92 6.13 -7.88
C ASP A 369 -7.77 7.66 -7.92
N ASN A 370 -8.86 8.37 -7.63
CA ASN A 370 -8.91 9.83 -7.52
C ASN A 370 -9.74 10.30 -6.31
N PHE A 371 -10.12 9.39 -5.40
CA PHE A 371 -10.94 9.73 -4.24
C PHE A 371 -10.21 10.68 -3.28
N SER A 372 -8.95 10.36 -2.94
CA SER A 372 -8.12 11.17 -2.04
C SER A 372 -7.66 12.50 -2.64
N LEU A 373 -7.87 12.75 -3.94
CA LEU A 373 -7.44 13.97 -4.61
C LEU A 373 -8.10 15.23 -4.00
N ASN A 374 -9.39 15.14 -3.66
CA ASN A 374 -10.14 16.24 -3.03
C ASN A 374 -9.70 16.51 -1.58
N GLY A 375 -9.16 15.49 -0.91
CA GLY A 375 -8.78 15.52 0.50
C GLY A 375 -7.32 15.88 0.74
N TYR A 376 -6.41 15.26 0.00
CA TYR A 376 -4.96 15.28 0.25
C TYR A 376 -4.12 15.53 -1.00
N GLY A 377 -4.72 15.81 -2.16
CA GLY A 377 -3.95 16.00 -3.39
C GLY A 377 -3.33 14.70 -3.93
N GLU A 378 -3.78 13.55 -3.46
CA GLU A 378 -3.24 12.23 -3.80
C GLU A 378 -4.06 11.56 -4.91
N ILE A 379 -3.36 10.94 -5.88
CA ILE A 379 -3.92 10.16 -6.98
C ILE A 379 -3.33 8.76 -6.92
N GLY A 380 -4.18 7.73 -6.89
CA GLY A 380 -3.73 6.35 -7.02
C GLY A 380 -3.44 6.01 -8.48
N LEU A 381 -2.32 5.34 -8.72
CA LEU A 381 -1.84 4.93 -10.04
C LEU A 381 -1.68 3.41 -10.10
N THR A 382 -1.77 2.86 -11.32
CA THR A 382 -1.41 1.48 -11.64
C THR A 382 -0.41 1.44 -12.79
N THR A 383 0.58 0.55 -12.70
CA THR A 383 1.59 0.31 -13.76
C THR A 383 1.27 -0.91 -14.62
N GLY A 384 0.03 -1.42 -14.52
CA GLY A 384 -0.51 -2.51 -15.32
C GLY A 384 -1.93 -2.22 -15.77
N GLY A 385 -2.78 -3.24 -15.71
CA GLY A 385 -4.22 -3.10 -15.86
C GLY A 385 -4.90 -2.49 -14.63
N PRO A 386 -6.24 -2.33 -14.68
CA PRO A 386 -7.02 -1.82 -13.56
C PRO A 386 -6.77 -2.62 -12.28
N LEU A 387 -6.78 -1.94 -11.14
CA LEU A 387 -6.77 -2.59 -9.84
C LEU A 387 -8.19 -3.05 -9.54
N VAL A 388 -8.45 -4.36 -9.56
CA VAL A 388 -9.82 -4.90 -9.46
C VAL A 388 -10.08 -5.42 -8.05
N ASN A 389 -11.31 -5.28 -7.56
CA ASN A 389 -11.70 -5.86 -6.28
C ASN A 389 -11.51 -7.41 -6.31
N PRO A 390 -10.88 -8.03 -5.29
CA PRO A 390 -10.63 -9.47 -5.28
C PRO A 390 -11.89 -10.34 -5.47
N THR A 391 -13.03 -9.94 -4.90
CA THR A 391 -14.28 -10.71 -4.98
C THR A 391 -15.12 -10.40 -6.22
N GLU A 392 -14.62 -9.55 -7.13
CA GLU A 392 -15.12 -9.41 -8.49
C GLU A 392 -14.58 -10.52 -9.40
N VAL A 393 -13.35 -10.99 -9.14
CA VAL A 393 -12.66 -11.98 -10.00
C VAL A 393 -12.66 -13.39 -9.42
N GLY A 394 -12.60 -13.55 -8.09
CA GLY A 394 -12.55 -14.83 -7.40
C GLY A 394 -13.58 -14.94 -6.28
N ALA A 395 -14.03 -16.15 -5.96
CA ALA A 395 -14.89 -16.34 -4.78
C ALA A 395 -14.11 -15.92 -3.50
N PRO A 396 -14.77 -15.42 -2.45
CA PRO A 396 -14.10 -15.00 -1.22
C PRO A 396 -13.16 -16.10 -0.67
N GLY A 397 -11.88 -15.76 -0.52
CA GLY A 397 -10.81 -16.66 -0.04
C GLY A 397 -10.31 -17.68 -1.07
N SER A 398 -10.70 -17.57 -2.35
CA SER A 398 -10.20 -18.44 -3.42
C SER A 398 -8.80 -18.04 -3.88
N ALA A 399 -8.13 -18.95 -4.60
CA ALA A 399 -6.80 -18.68 -5.15
C ALA A 399 -6.81 -17.52 -6.16
N GLU A 400 -7.90 -17.33 -6.88
CA GLU A 400 -8.11 -16.22 -7.81
C GLU A 400 -8.21 -14.88 -7.07
N ALA A 401 -8.93 -14.83 -5.94
CA ALA A 401 -9.02 -13.63 -5.11
C ALA A 401 -7.66 -13.27 -4.48
N GLU A 402 -6.92 -14.27 -3.98
CA GLU A 402 -5.55 -14.07 -3.46
C GLU A 402 -4.58 -13.59 -4.55
N ALA A 403 -4.67 -14.14 -5.76
CA ALA A 403 -3.88 -13.69 -6.90
C ALA A 403 -4.18 -12.22 -7.25
N GLN A 404 -5.44 -11.79 -7.16
CA GLN A 404 -5.83 -10.40 -7.39
C GLN A 404 -5.31 -9.46 -6.31
N VAL A 405 -5.28 -9.88 -5.04
CA VAL A 405 -4.64 -9.10 -3.97
C VAL A 405 -3.15 -8.90 -4.26
N ALA A 406 -2.44 -9.98 -4.61
CA ALA A 406 -1.02 -9.90 -4.97
C ALA A 406 -0.79 -8.97 -6.18
N TYR A 407 -1.65 -9.08 -7.21
CA TYR A 407 -1.61 -8.21 -8.37
C TYR A 407 -1.77 -6.73 -8.00
N ASN A 408 -2.80 -6.41 -7.20
CA ASN A 408 -3.08 -5.03 -6.81
C ASN A 408 -1.91 -4.42 -6.01
N ASN A 409 -1.33 -5.18 -5.08
CA ASN A 409 -0.19 -4.74 -4.28
C ASN A 409 1.06 -4.52 -5.15
N ALA A 410 1.28 -5.37 -6.15
CA ALA A 410 2.43 -5.28 -7.05
C ALA A 410 2.38 -4.08 -8.02
N HIS A 411 1.20 -3.59 -8.36
CA HIS A 411 1.03 -2.55 -9.39
C HIS A 411 0.59 -1.19 -8.86
N SER A 412 0.25 -1.07 -7.57
CA SER A 412 -0.20 0.19 -6.97
C SER A 412 0.95 1.12 -6.58
N VAL A 413 0.75 2.42 -6.81
CA VAL A 413 1.62 3.52 -6.35
C VAL A 413 0.81 4.81 -6.28
N LEU A 414 1.10 5.70 -5.34
CA LEU A 414 0.46 7.02 -5.30
C LEU A 414 1.27 8.08 -6.06
N LEU A 415 0.60 9.07 -6.64
CA LEU A 415 1.16 10.37 -6.99
C LEU A 415 0.61 11.41 -6.00
N ASP A 416 1.50 12.12 -5.34
CA ASP A 416 1.18 13.06 -4.25
C ASP A 416 1.37 14.51 -4.73
N ASP A 417 0.90 15.50 -3.98
CA ASP A 417 1.10 16.93 -4.26
C ASP A 417 2.30 17.54 -3.53
N GLY A 418 3.07 16.73 -2.77
CA GLY A 418 4.23 17.21 -2.02
C GLY A 418 3.84 17.89 -0.70
N GLN A 419 2.64 17.59 -0.18
CA GLN A 419 2.11 18.19 1.03
C GLN A 419 1.40 17.15 1.92
N THR A 420 1.10 17.58 3.14
CA THR A 420 0.26 16.86 4.11
C THR A 420 -1.06 17.61 4.36
N THR A 421 -1.38 18.57 3.48
CA THR A 421 -2.53 19.46 3.58
C THR A 421 -3.81 18.65 3.41
N ASN A 422 -4.61 18.58 4.48
CA ASN A 422 -6.01 18.14 4.34
C ASN A 422 -6.84 19.34 3.83
N TYR A 423 -7.21 19.31 2.55
CA TYR A 423 -8.04 20.32 1.88
C TYR A 423 -9.47 20.36 2.38
N LEU A 424 -9.95 19.29 3.03
CA LEU A 424 -11.29 19.16 3.61
C LEU A 424 -11.33 19.40 5.13
N ARG A 425 -10.20 19.80 5.74
CA ARG A 425 -10.12 20.05 7.18
C ARG A 425 -11.18 21.06 7.61
N ILE A 426 -12.07 20.65 8.51
CA ILE A 426 -13.10 21.52 9.09
C ILE A 426 -12.58 22.24 10.34
N VAL A 427 -12.76 23.56 10.41
CA VAL A 427 -12.50 24.40 11.58
C VAL A 427 -13.67 25.38 11.74
N ASP A 428 -14.35 25.32 12.88
CA ASP A 428 -15.52 26.17 13.19
C ASP A 428 -16.61 26.16 12.10
N GLY A 429 -16.87 24.98 11.52
CA GLY A 429 -17.88 24.81 10.45
C GLY A 429 -17.44 25.36 9.09
N ARG A 430 -16.15 25.53 8.85
CA ARG A 430 -15.60 25.99 7.57
C ARG A 430 -14.46 25.11 7.11
N ILE A 431 -14.15 25.16 5.83
CA ILE A 431 -13.01 24.47 5.23
C ILE A 431 -11.92 25.52 4.90
N PRO A 432 -11.10 25.96 5.88
CA PRO A 432 -10.09 27.00 5.65
C PRO A 432 -9.13 26.69 4.49
N ASN A 433 -8.75 25.42 4.32
CA ASN A 433 -7.86 25.00 3.24
C ASN A 433 -8.57 24.94 1.87
N GLY A 434 -9.91 25.04 1.83
CA GLY A 434 -10.69 25.20 0.60
C GLY A 434 -10.42 26.52 -0.13
N SER A 435 -9.61 27.43 0.44
CA SER A 435 -9.12 28.62 -0.26
C SER A 435 -7.82 28.38 -1.05
N ILE A 436 -7.19 27.21 -0.90
CA ILE A 436 -6.00 26.80 -1.64
C ILE A 436 -6.47 26.03 -2.87
N PRO A 437 -6.20 26.48 -4.11
CA PRO A 437 -6.62 25.76 -5.32
C PRO A 437 -6.08 24.34 -5.32
N LEU A 438 -6.93 23.34 -5.57
CA LEU A 438 -6.50 21.95 -5.67
C LEU A 438 -5.46 21.76 -6.79
N PRO A 439 -4.41 20.95 -6.58
CA PRO A 439 -3.51 20.53 -7.63
C PRO A 439 -4.19 19.53 -8.57
N TYR A 440 -3.66 19.39 -9.79
CA TYR A 440 -4.04 18.40 -10.82
C TYR A 440 -5.45 18.50 -11.41
N LEU A 441 -6.46 18.91 -10.63
CA LEU A 441 -7.87 18.80 -10.98
C LEU A 441 -8.48 20.15 -11.37
N THR A 442 -9.05 20.21 -12.57
CA THR A 442 -9.91 21.31 -13.05
C THR A 442 -11.04 20.71 -13.89
N LEU A 443 -12.03 21.51 -14.28
CA LEU A 443 -13.04 21.06 -15.25
C LEU A 443 -12.44 20.76 -16.63
N GLU A 444 -11.40 21.49 -17.03
CA GLU A 444 -10.70 21.32 -18.30
C GLU A 444 -9.63 20.21 -18.27
N THR A 445 -9.16 19.84 -17.08
CA THR A 445 -8.17 18.78 -16.85
C THR A 445 -8.72 17.82 -15.79
N PRO A 446 -9.64 16.92 -16.19
CA PRO A 446 -10.17 15.94 -15.27
C PRO A 446 -9.14 14.86 -14.96
N VAL A 447 -9.28 14.23 -13.80
CA VAL A 447 -8.49 13.06 -13.40
C VAL A 447 -9.45 11.89 -13.25
N THR A 448 -9.55 11.07 -14.28
CA THR A 448 -10.50 9.94 -14.36
C THR A 448 -9.77 8.61 -14.26
N VAL A 449 -10.37 7.62 -13.60
CA VAL A 449 -9.83 6.25 -13.57
C VAL A 449 -9.66 5.71 -15.00
N GLY A 450 -8.56 4.99 -15.24
CA GLY A 450 -8.17 4.51 -16.57
C GLY A 450 -7.45 5.55 -17.45
N ALA A 451 -7.40 6.83 -17.07
CA ALA A 451 -6.69 7.84 -17.83
C ALA A 451 -5.18 7.55 -17.90
N PRO A 452 -4.55 7.62 -19.10
CA PRO A 452 -3.11 7.46 -19.21
C PRO A 452 -2.39 8.64 -18.55
N VAL A 453 -1.31 8.34 -17.83
CA VAL A 453 -0.47 9.33 -17.15
C VAL A 453 0.83 9.51 -17.91
N THR A 454 1.14 10.75 -18.26
CA THR A 454 2.44 11.12 -18.86
C THR A 454 3.26 11.90 -17.85
N PHE A 455 4.39 11.35 -17.41
CA PHE A 455 5.36 12.08 -16.59
C PHE A 455 6.20 13.00 -17.47
N THR A 456 6.12 14.31 -17.19
CA THR A 456 6.85 15.38 -17.89
C THR A 456 8.06 15.88 -17.10
N LYS A 457 8.16 15.52 -15.82
CA LYS A 457 9.29 15.80 -14.93
C LYS A 457 9.60 14.57 -14.07
N PRO A 458 10.85 14.43 -13.59
CA PRO A 458 11.17 13.39 -12.63
C PRO A 458 10.49 13.65 -11.27
N VAL A 459 10.31 12.57 -10.52
CA VAL A 459 9.63 12.54 -9.21
C VAL A 459 10.52 11.86 -8.19
N VAL A 460 10.31 12.14 -6.92
CA VAL A 460 11.01 11.46 -5.82
C VAL A 460 10.19 10.28 -5.35
N VAL A 461 10.77 9.09 -5.25
CA VAL A 461 10.11 7.95 -4.59
C VAL A 461 10.14 8.20 -3.08
N HIS A 462 9.01 8.06 -2.41
CA HIS A 462 8.90 8.24 -0.97
C HIS A 462 8.01 7.14 -0.40
N TYR A 463 8.28 6.71 0.82
CA TYR A 463 7.42 5.79 1.56
C TYR A 463 6.82 6.52 2.76
N SER A 464 5.51 6.46 2.92
CA SER A 464 4.86 6.88 4.17
C SER A 464 3.42 6.40 4.21
N ARG A 465 2.91 6.23 5.45
CA ARG A 465 1.55 5.77 5.71
C ARG A 465 1.22 4.49 4.92
N GLU A 466 2.15 3.53 4.99
CA GLU A 466 2.01 2.20 4.39
C GLU A 466 1.95 2.19 2.85
N ASN A 467 2.30 3.30 2.19
CA ASN A 467 2.25 3.43 0.74
C ASN A 467 3.54 4.02 0.17
N PHE A 468 4.03 3.42 -0.92
CA PHE A 468 4.98 4.07 -1.79
C PHE A 468 4.28 5.13 -2.66
N ARG A 469 4.97 6.24 -2.86
CA ARG A 469 4.45 7.38 -3.62
C ARG A 469 5.52 8.10 -4.41
N PHE A 470 5.09 8.74 -5.49
CA PHE A 470 5.84 9.71 -6.25
C PHE A 470 5.54 11.10 -5.73
N GLN A 471 6.56 11.76 -5.19
CA GLN A 471 6.50 13.15 -4.77
C GLN A 471 6.98 14.07 -5.90
N PRO A 472 6.31 15.21 -6.15
CA PRO A 472 6.83 16.25 -7.02
C PRO A 472 8.07 16.90 -6.40
N GLN A 473 8.89 17.57 -7.20
CA GLN A 473 10.11 18.22 -6.67
C GLN A 473 9.83 19.45 -5.79
N VAL A 474 8.60 19.96 -5.80
CA VAL A 474 8.12 21.07 -4.98
C VAL A 474 6.64 20.83 -4.62
N PRO A 475 6.13 21.39 -3.51
CA PRO A 475 4.71 21.41 -3.20
C PRO A 475 3.88 21.99 -4.35
N LEU A 476 2.77 21.33 -4.65
CA LEU A 476 1.86 21.70 -5.72
C LEU A 476 0.52 22.18 -5.18
N THR A 477 0.02 23.23 -5.80
CA THR A 477 -1.37 23.68 -5.72
C THR A 477 -1.85 23.96 -7.15
N GLY A 478 -3.11 24.34 -7.31
CA GLY A 478 -3.61 24.83 -8.59
C GLY A 478 -2.97 26.17 -9.02
N GLU A 479 -2.15 26.82 -8.19
CA GLU A 479 -1.46 28.08 -8.55
C GLU A 479 -0.15 27.87 -9.31
N ASN A 480 0.45 26.68 -9.24
CA ASN A 480 1.71 26.34 -9.93
C ASN A 480 1.59 25.09 -10.83
N PRO A 481 0.61 25.02 -11.75
CA PRO A 481 0.37 23.83 -12.57
C PRO A 481 1.56 23.46 -13.48
N THR A 482 2.42 24.43 -13.82
CA THR A 482 3.65 24.16 -14.59
C THR A 482 4.70 23.38 -13.81
N ASP A 483 4.55 23.27 -12.49
CA ASP A 483 5.42 22.48 -11.62
C ASP A 483 4.99 21.02 -11.50
N SER A 484 3.77 20.69 -11.93
CA SER A 484 3.26 19.31 -11.97
C SER A 484 4.23 18.38 -12.70
N PRO A 485 4.54 17.19 -12.13
CA PRO A 485 5.36 16.21 -12.81
C PRO A 485 4.58 15.39 -13.83
N ALA A 486 3.24 15.45 -13.81
CA ALA A 486 2.38 14.58 -14.61
C ALA A 486 1.26 15.35 -15.31
N THR A 487 0.84 14.82 -16.46
CA THR A 487 -0.39 15.20 -17.17
C THR A 487 -1.26 13.97 -17.38
N PHE A 488 -2.58 14.15 -17.36
CA PHE A 488 -3.56 13.08 -17.45
C PHE A 488 -4.29 13.16 -18.79
N GLY A 489 -4.50 12.02 -19.44
CA GLY A 489 -5.39 11.93 -20.58
C GLY A 489 -6.85 12.08 -20.18
N ASP A 490 -7.71 12.34 -21.15
CA ASP A 490 -9.16 12.36 -20.96
C ASP A 490 -9.77 11.13 -21.65
N VAL A 491 -10.42 10.27 -20.88
CA VAL A 491 -11.09 9.04 -21.35
C VAL A 491 -12.61 9.14 -21.29
N ARG A 492 -13.15 10.32 -20.97
CA ARG A 492 -14.60 10.53 -20.91
C ARG A 492 -15.24 10.34 -22.27
N THR A 493 -16.39 9.66 -22.27
CA THR A 493 -17.28 9.59 -23.42
C THR A 493 -18.54 10.41 -23.18
N ALA A 494 -19.17 10.92 -24.24
CA ALA A 494 -20.36 11.77 -24.15
C ALA A 494 -21.68 11.00 -24.04
N ALA A 495 -21.66 9.70 -24.33
CA ALA A 495 -22.77 8.76 -24.31
C ALA A 495 -22.21 7.33 -24.14
N PRO A 496 -23.03 6.36 -23.72
CA PRO A 496 -22.65 4.94 -23.73
C PRO A 496 -22.28 4.44 -25.15
N GLU A 497 -21.57 3.32 -25.21
CA GLU A 497 -21.37 2.59 -26.47
C GLU A 497 -22.70 2.04 -27.02
N ASP A 498 -22.76 1.83 -28.34
CA ASP A 498 -23.94 1.25 -28.99
C ASP A 498 -24.06 -0.24 -28.62
N VAL A 499 -25.07 -0.56 -27.83
CA VAL A 499 -25.37 -1.91 -27.36
C VAL A 499 -26.30 -2.68 -28.31
N GLY A 500 -26.74 -2.08 -29.41
CA GLY A 500 -27.67 -2.66 -30.37
C GLY A 500 -29.08 -2.88 -29.82
N GLY A 501 -29.89 -3.64 -30.56
CA GLY A 501 -31.26 -3.97 -30.19
C GLY A 501 -32.29 -2.90 -30.59
N ASP A 502 -33.57 -3.26 -30.45
CA ASP A 502 -34.71 -2.36 -30.70
C ASP A 502 -35.11 -1.60 -29.43
N ILE A 503 -34.77 -2.14 -28.26
CA ILE A 503 -35.04 -1.57 -26.93
C ILE A 503 -33.74 -1.51 -26.13
N THR A 504 -33.51 -0.41 -25.43
CA THR A 504 -32.39 -0.25 -24.50
C THR A 504 -32.89 -0.21 -23.05
N LEU A 505 -32.31 -1.04 -22.20
CA LEU A 505 -32.59 -1.14 -20.77
C LEU A 505 -31.39 -0.61 -19.96
N GLY A 506 -31.57 0.54 -19.33
CA GLY A 506 -30.61 1.14 -18.39
C GLY A 506 -30.92 0.82 -16.93
N THR A 507 -29.89 0.78 -16.09
CA THR A 507 -30.00 0.79 -14.63
C THR A 507 -29.08 1.87 -14.05
N PHE A 508 -29.59 2.67 -13.13
CA PHE A 508 -28.89 3.85 -12.66
C PHE A 508 -29.27 4.24 -11.22
N ASN A 509 -28.33 4.04 -10.30
CA ASN A 509 -28.37 4.67 -8.99
C ASN A 509 -28.02 6.16 -9.14
N VAL A 510 -28.97 7.04 -8.80
CA VAL A 510 -28.88 8.49 -9.04
C VAL A 510 -28.49 9.32 -7.81
N LEU A 511 -27.88 8.71 -6.79
CA LEU A 511 -27.32 9.39 -5.61
C LEU A 511 -28.31 10.35 -4.91
N ASN A 512 -29.25 9.76 -4.19
CA ASN A 512 -30.27 10.43 -3.37
C ASN A 512 -31.03 11.57 -4.10
N PHE A 513 -31.77 11.28 -5.17
CA PHE A 513 -32.67 12.27 -5.78
C PHE A 513 -33.87 12.53 -4.87
N PHE A 514 -33.77 13.58 -4.06
CA PHE A 514 -34.79 14.02 -3.11
C PHE A 514 -35.33 15.39 -3.48
N THR A 515 -36.65 15.51 -3.51
CA THR A 515 -37.35 16.78 -3.70
C THR A 515 -37.65 17.48 -2.37
N GLU A 516 -37.67 16.75 -1.27
CA GLU A 516 -37.68 17.31 0.07
C GLU A 516 -36.28 17.74 0.49
N LEU A 517 -36.18 18.99 0.94
CA LEU A 517 -34.91 19.66 1.15
C LEU A 517 -34.49 19.63 2.63
N GLY A 518 -33.17 19.65 2.84
CA GLY A 518 -32.60 19.75 4.18
C GLY A 518 -33.13 20.95 4.98
N THR A 519 -33.34 22.10 4.35
CA THR A 519 -33.88 23.31 4.98
C THR A 519 -35.24 23.13 5.65
N ASP A 520 -36.06 22.19 5.15
CA ASP A 520 -37.44 22.01 5.60
C ASP A 520 -37.57 20.94 6.70
N TYR A 521 -36.63 19.98 6.75
CA TYR A 521 -36.74 18.79 7.59
C TYR A 521 -35.59 18.58 8.58
N CYS A 522 -34.43 19.20 8.35
CA CYS A 522 -33.23 18.95 9.12
C CYS A 522 -32.96 20.06 10.15
N THR A 523 -32.25 19.70 11.23
CA THR A 523 -31.70 20.69 12.15
C THR A 523 -30.44 21.33 11.56
N ALA A 524 -30.07 22.51 12.05
CA ALA A 524 -28.93 23.28 11.53
C ALA A 524 -27.56 22.55 11.60
N SER A 525 -27.43 21.45 12.35
CA SER A 525 -26.22 20.64 12.43
C SER A 525 -26.23 19.38 11.56
N GLN A 526 -27.33 19.11 10.87
CA GLN A 526 -27.54 17.90 10.06
C GLN A 526 -27.22 18.17 8.59
N ASN A 527 -26.03 18.70 8.31
CA ASN A 527 -25.56 19.00 6.96
C ASN A 527 -24.06 18.81 6.81
N TYR A 528 -23.68 18.64 5.55
CA TYR A 528 -22.34 18.90 5.05
C TYR A 528 -22.26 20.35 4.59
N GLN A 529 -21.16 21.03 4.92
CA GLN A 529 -20.95 22.46 4.69
C GLN A 529 -19.82 22.69 3.69
N ASP A 530 -19.98 23.70 2.84
CA ASP A 530 -18.94 24.18 1.96
C ASP A 530 -17.83 24.95 2.71
N ARG A 531 -16.86 25.47 1.96
CA ARG A 531 -15.72 26.20 2.56
C ARG A 531 -16.11 27.48 3.31
N ASP A 532 -17.25 28.09 2.97
CA ASP A 532 -17.77 29.30 3.60
C ASP A 532 -18.67 29.00 4.81
N GLY A 533 -18.99 27.72 5.01
CA GLY A 533 -19.86 27.21 6.07
C GLY A 533 -21.34 27.17 5.68
N GLU A 534 -21.65 27.29 4.39
CA GLU A 534 -23.01 27.14 3.89
C GLU A 534 -23.31 25.65 3.70
N PRO A 535 -24.43 25.14 4.25
CA PRO A 535 -24.86 23.77 3.99
C PRO A 535 -25.13 23.48 2.50
N VAL A 536 -24.72 22.31 2.01
CA VAL A 536 -24.87 21.87 0.60
C VAL A 536 -25.68 20.58 0.48
N THR A 537 -25.55 19.68 1.46
CA THR A 537 -26.23 18.37 1.43
C THR A 537 -26.68 18.01 2.84
N ALA A 538 -27.85 17.38 2.93
CA ALA A 538 -28.37 16.85 4.17
C ALA A 538 -27.44 15.76 4.75
N ASN A 539 -27.30 15.73 6.08
CA ASN A 539 -26.49 14.72 6.76
C ASN A 539 -27.19 14.23 8.04
N GLY A 540 -27.59 12.96 8.08
CA GLY A 540 -28.16 12.35 9.27
C GLY A 540 -29.58 12.83 9.61
N CYS A 541 -30.37 13.23 8.62
CA CYS A 541 -31.81 13.52 8.74
C CYS A 541 -32.64 12.70 7.74
N LEU A 542 -33.96 12.91 7.69
CA LEU A 542 -34.86 12.14 6.82
C LEU A 542 -34.56 12.33 5.32
N PRO A 543 -34.52 13.56 4.77
CA PRO A 543 -34.04 13.74 3.41
C PRO A 543 -32.54 13.45 3.36
N ARG A 544 -32.08 12.79 2.30
CA ARG A 544 -30.68 12.39 2.13
C ARG A 544 -29.97 13.09 0.97
N GLY A 545 -30.68 13.96 0.24
CA GLY A 545 -30.15 14.71 -0.90
C GLY A 545 -29.80 16.17 -0.57
N ALA A 546 -30.08 17.04 -1.54
CA ALA A 546 -29.81 18.47 -1.49
C ALA A 546 -30.26 19.18 -0.21
N TRP A 547 -29.44 20.12 0.27
CA TRP A 547 -29.80 20.92 1.44
C TRP A 547 -30.87 21.97 1.12
N ASP A 548 -30.69 22.76 0.06
CA ASP A 548 -31.65 23.78 -0.36
C ASP A 548 -32.05 23.67 -1.84
N SER A 549 -32.86 24.62 -2.32
CA SER A 549 -33.33 24.60 -3.71
C SER A 549 -32.20 24.82 -4.71
N ALA A 550 -31.17 25.59 -4.38
CA ALA A 550 -30.03 25.80 -5.27
C ALA A 550 -29.17 24.53 -5.39
N ASP A 551 -28.98 23.80 -4.29
CA ASP A 551 -28.34 22.48 -4.30
C ASP A 551 -29.15 21.47 -5.11
N PHE A 552 -30.48 21.47 -4.95
CA PHE A 552 -31.36 20.59 -5.70
C PHE A 552 -31.30 20.85 -7.20
N GLU A 553 -31.30 22.12 -7.62
CA GLU A 553 -31.10 22.46 -9.04
C GLU A 553 -29.74 21.99 -9.56
N ARG A 554 -28.68 22.05 -8.74
CA ARG A 554 -27.36 21.52 -9.12
C ARG A 554 -27.37 20.01 -9.32
N GLN A 555 -27.95 19.27 -8.38
CA GLN A 555 -28.11 17.82 -8.45
C GLN A 555 -28.96 17.41 -9.65
N LYS A 556 -30.16 18.01 -9.76
CA LYS A 556 -31.13 17.74 -10.83
C LYS A 556 -30.53 17.97 -12.22
N ALA A 557 -29.78 19.05 -12.42
CA ALA A 557 -29.15 19.34 -13.70
C ALA A 557 -28.21 18.21 -14.16
N LYS A 558 -27.38 17.66 -13.26
CA LYS A 558 -26.47 16.56 -13.58
C LYS A 558 -27.21 15.26 -13.88
N ILE A 559 -28.20 14.91 -13.06
CA ILE A 559 -28.99 13.67 -13.25
C ILE A 559 -29.82 13.73 -14.54
N VAL A 560 -30.44 14.87 -14.84
CA VAL A 560 -31.16 15.07 -16.11
C VAL A 560 -30.19 14.94 -17.29
N ALA A 561 -29.01 15.58 -17.24
CA ALA A 561 -28.00 15.47 -18.29
C ALA A 561 -27.54 14.00 -18.50
N ALA A 562 -27.30 13.27 -17.40
CA ALA A 562 -26.90 11.87 -17.46
C ALA A 562 -27.99 10.97 -18.04
N ILE A 563 -29.24 11.07 -17.59
CA ILE A 563 -30.35 10.25 -18.12
C ILE A 563 -30.63 10.59 -19.59
N THR A 564 -30.60 11.88 -19.96
CA THR A 564 -30.79 12.29 -21.35
C THR A 564 -29.70 11.74 -22.27
N ALA A 565 -28.42 11.74 -21.83
CA ALA A 565 -27.32 11.22 -22.63
C ALA A 565 -27.20 9.69 -22.62
N LEU A 566 -27.66 9.02 -21.55
CA LEU A 566 -27.81 7.57 -21.50
C LEU A 566 -28.83 7.08 -22.55
N ASP A 567 -29.84 7.90 -22.83
CA ASP A 567 -30.83 7.77 -23.91
C ASP A 567 -31.61 6.44 -23.94
N ALA A 568 -31.61 5.68 -22.85
CA ALA A 568 -32.25 4.38 -22.80
C ALA A 568 -33.80 4.45 -22.87
N ASP A 569 -34.43 3.44 -23.45
CA ASP A 569 -35.90 3.35 -23.55
C ASP A 569 -36.58 3.09 -22.21
N ILE A 570 -35.91 2.32 -21.35
CA ILE A 570 -36.32 2.06 -19.97
C ILE A 570 -35.11 2.32 -19.07
N VAL A 571 -35.31 3.04 -17.97
CA VAL A 571 -34.28 3.21 -16.93
C VAL A 571 -34.86 2.76 -15.60
N SER A 572 -34.25 1.75 -14.99
CA SER A 572 -34.43 1.47 -13.57
C SER A 572 -33.62 2.45 -12.74
N LEU A 573 -34.24 2.95 -11.69
CA LEU A 573 -33.66 3.97 -10.82
C LEU A 573 -33.63 3.46 -9.38
N GLU A 574 -32.46 3.60 -8.77
CA GLU A 574 -32.23 3.47 -7.34
C GLU A 574 -32.04 4.86 -6.72
N GLU A 575 -32.13 4.96 -5.39
CA GLU A 575 -31.91 6.22 -4.67
C GLU A 575 -32.91 7.36 -5.02
N ILE A 576 -34.15 6.99 -5.35
CA ILE A 576 -35.27 7.94 -5.50
C ILE A 576 -35.97 8.12 -4.15
N GLU A 577 -36.29 9.37 -3.80
CA GLU A 577 -37.08 9.67 -2.61
C GLU A 577 -38.44 8.95 -2.62
N ASN A 578 -38.75 8.33 -1.48
CA ASN A 578 -40.10 7.87 -1.16
C ASN A 578 -40.90 9.00 -0.51
N SER A 579 -41.54 9.84 -1.34
CA SER A 579 -42.26 11.03 -0.87
C SER A 579 -43.42 10.74 0.10
N SER A 580 -43.87 9.47 0.20
CA SER A 580 -44.86 9.07 1.20
C SER A 580 -44.34 9.20 2.64
N ARG A 581 -43.02 9.08 2.85
CA ARG A 581 -42.37 9.34 4.15
C ARG A 581 -42.43 10.80 4.57
N PHE A 582 -42.79 11.68 3.65
CA PHE A 582 -42.93 13.12 3.85
C PHE A 582 -44.40 13.58 3.77
N GLY A 583 -45.36 12.64 3.78
CA GLY A 583 -46.79 12.93 3.76
C GLY A 583 -47.34 13.35 2.39
N LYS A 584 -46.60 13.06 1.31
CA LYS A 584 -47.00 13.32 -0.08
C LYS A 584 -47.36 12.02 -0.79
N ASP A 585 -47.83 12.12 -2.03
CA ASP A 585 -48.00 10.95 -2.89
C ASP A 585 -46.65 10.27 -3.15
N ARG A 586 -46.60 8.92 -3.14
CA ARG A 586 -45.36 8.14 -3.22
C ARG A 586 -44.54 8.42 -4.48
N ASP A 587 -45.18 8.87 -5.56
CA ASP A 587 -44.54 9.13 -6.86
C ASP A 587 -44.17 10.62 -7.05
N THR A 588 -44.33 11.48 -6.04
CA THR A 588 -44.12 12.94 -6.17
C THR A 588 -42.70 13.29 -6.68
N ALA A 589 -41.65 12.75 -6.05
CA ALA A 589 -40.27 13.02 -6.49
C ALA A 589 -39.97 12.46 -7.89
N LEU A 590 -40.46 11.25 -8.19
CA LEU A 590 -40.29 10.61 -9.49
C LEU A 590 -40.99 11.40 -10.62
N ALA A 591 -42.19 11.90 -10.35
CA ALA A 591 -42.93 12.76 -11.27
C ALA A 591 -42.19 14.08 -11.53
N ALA A 592 -41.52 14.65 -10.51
CA ALA A 592 -40.70 15.84 -10.68
C ALA A 592 -39.47 15.58 -11.57
N LEU A 593 -38.82 14.42 -11.44
CA LEU A 593 -37.72 14.02 -12.32
C LEU A 593 -38.20 13.88 -13.78
N VAL A 594 -39.30 13.17 -14.02
CA VAL A 594 -39.88 13.03 -15.37
C VAL A 594 -40.29 14.38 -15.96
N ALA A 595 -40.85 15.28 -15.15
CA ALA A 595 -41.17 16.63 -15.61
C ALA A 595 -39.92 17.39 -16.05
N ALA A 596 -38.81 17.27 -15.31
CA ALA A 596 -37.54 17.91 -15.66
C ALA A 596 -36.92 17.32 -16.94
N LEU A 597 -37.00 15.99 -17.13
CA LEU A 597 -36.57 15.33 -18.36
C LEU A 597 -37.38 15.80 -19.58
N ASN A 598 -38.71 15.88 -19.44
CA ASN A 598 -39.59 16.37 -20.50
C ASN A 598 -39.40 17.86 -20.80
N GLU A 599 -39.11 18.67 -19.78
CA GLU A 599 -38.73 20.07 -19.96
C GLU A 599 -37.43 20.19 -20.77
N ALA A 600 -36.42 19.39 -20.44
CA ALA A 600 -35.15 19.34 -21.16
C ALA A 600 -35.31 18.85 -22.62
N ALA A 601 -36.17 17.86 -22.84
CA ALA A 601 -36.51 17.36 -24.18
C ALA A 601 -37.37 18.34 -25.00
N GLY A 602 -38.06 19.28 -24.34
CA GLY A 602 -39.03 20.18 -24.98
C GLY A 602 -40.31 19.47 -25.45
N SER A 603 -40.55 18.23 -25.01
CA SER A 603 -41.72 17.41 -25.35
C SER A 603 -42.01 16.36 -24.29
N GLU A 604 -43.20 15.75 -24.32
CA GLU A 604 -43.58 14.63 -23.43
C GLU A 604 -42.95 13.32 -23.92
N GLU A 605 -41.63 13.20 -23.79
CA GLU A 605 -40.85 12.04 -24.22
C GLU A 605 -40.81 10.92 -23.16
N TRP A 606 -40.89 11.27 -21.88
CA TRP A 606 -40.72 10.37 -20.74
C TRP A 606 -42.00 10.23 -19.93
N ALA A 607 -42.21 9.03 -19.41
CA ALA A 607 -43.21 8.69 -18.40
C ALA A 607 -42.57 7.90 -17.26
N PHE A 608 -43.22 7.83 -16.10
CA PHE A 608 -42.82 6.93 -15.00
C PHE A 608 -43.81 5.77 -14.85
N VAL A 609 -43.33 4.66 -14.30
CA VAL A 609 -44.17 3.55 -13.86
C VAL A 609 -44.84 3.92 -12.53
N PRO A 610 -46.19 4.00 -12.48
CA PRO A 610 -46.88 4.33 -11.24
C PRO A 610 -46.63 3.31 -10.12
N SER A 611 -46.60 3.78 -8.89
CA SER A 611 -46.61 2.90 -7.72
C SER A 611 -47.84 2.00 -7.71
N PRO A 612 -47.70 0.73 -7.27
CA PRO A 612 -48.85 -0.12 -7.09
C PRO A 612 -49.70 0.36 -5.92
N ALA A 613 -50.99 0.02 -5.95
CA ALA A 613 -51.91 0.34 -4.87
C ALA A 613 -51.52 -0.34 -3.54
N ALA A 614 -50.86 -1.49 -3.60
CA ALA A 614 -50.34 -2.21 -2.43
C ALA A 614 -48.85 -1.95 -2.29
N VAL A 615 -48.47 -1.26 -1.22
CA VAL A 615 -47.06 -1.05 -0.83
C VAL A 615 -46.81 -1.84 0.45
N PRO A 616 -45.88 -2.81 0.44
CA PRO A 616 -45.57 -3.60 1.63
C PRO A 616 -44.89 -2.76 2.70
N ALA A 617 -45.04 -3.16 3.96
CA ALA A 617 -44.37 -2.49 5.07
C ALA A 617 -42.87 -2.86 5.15
N SER A 618 -42.52 -4.09 4.75
CA SER A 618 -41.13 -4.52 4.64
C SER A 618 -40.47 -3.83 3.46
N GLY A 619 -39.30 -3.23 3.67
CA GLY A 619 -38.54 -2.55 2.64
C GLY A 619 -39.08 -1.20 2.16
N ASP A 620 -40.04 -0.61 2.87
CA ASP A 620 -40.51 0.76 2.65
C ASP A 620 -39.55 1.73 3.35
N ASP A 621 -38.39 2.04 2.76
CA ASP A 621 -37.42 3.01 3.28
C ASP A 621 -37.78 4.46 2.86
N VAL A 622 -37.03 5.47 3.33
CA VAL A 622 -37.09 6.84 2.77
C VAL A 622 -36.59 6.90 1.32
N ILE A 623 -35.85 5.88 0.88
CA ILE A 623 -35.52 5.63 -0.52
C ILE A 623 -36.36 4.49 -1.08
N ARG A 624 -36.64 4.57 -2.38
CA ARG A 624 -37.30 3.53 -3.15
C ARG A 624 -36.61 3.32 -4.49
N THR A 625 -36.89 2.19 -5.10
CA THR A 625 -36.63 1.94 -6.51
C THR A 625 -37.79 2.44 -7.37
N ALA A 626 -37.51 2.70 -8.65
CA ALA A 626 -38.47 3.21 -9.62
C ALA A 626 -38.10 2.84 -11.06
N PHE A 627 -39.02 3.08 -11.99
CA PHE A 627 -38.78 3.02 -13.43
C PHE A 627 -39.28 4.29 -14.11
N ILE A 628 -38.48 4.79 -15.05
CA ILE A 628 -38.91 5.73 -16.09
C ILE A 628 -38.75 5.06 -17.46
N TYR A 629 -39.55 5.50 -18.43
CA TYR A 629 -39.54 4.90 -19.76
C TYR A 629 -40.02 5.88 -20.83
N LYS A 630 -39.68 5.59 -22.08
CA LYS A 630 -40.18 6.29 -23.26
C LYS A 630 -41.45 5.60 -23.78
N PRO A 631 -42.66 6.18 -23.62
CA PRO A 631 -43.90 5.56 -24.03
C PRO A 631 -44.05 5.42 -25.55
N ALA A 632 -43.15 6.03 -26.33
CA ALA A 632 -43.09 5.90 -27.79
C ALA A 632 -42.55 4.52 -28.24
N THR A 633 -41.64 3.92 -27.47
CA THR A 633 -40.97 2.65 -27.80
C THR A 633 -41.51 1.48 -26.99
N VAL A 634 -41.86 1.71 -25.72
CA VAL A 634 -42.39 0.66 -24.84
C VAL A 634 -43.78 0.99 -24.27
N ALA A 635 -44.55 -0.05 -23.95
CA ALA A 635 -45.81 0.05 -23.21
C ALA A 635 -45.72 -0.74 -21.90
N LEU A 636 -46.52 -0.36 -20.92
CA LEU A 636 -46.65 -1.12 -19.66
C LEU A 636 -47.58 -2.34 -19.86
N ASP A 637 -47.13 -3.49 -19.39
CA ASP A 637 -47.93 -4.72 -19.28
C ASP A 637 -48.52 -4.84 -17.87
N GLY A 638 -49.68 -4.21 -17.66
CA GLY A 638 -50.37 -4.21 -16.36
C GLY A 638 -49.66 -3.37 -15.27
N ASP A 639 -50.18 -3.50 -14.05
CA ASP A 639 -49.67 -2.78 -12.88
C ASP A 639 -48.31 -3.35 -12.42
N SER A 640 -47.51 -2.52 -11.76
CA SER A 640 -46.28 -2.94 -11.08
C SER A 640 -46.57 -3.76 -9.82
N THR A 641 -45.58 -4.49 -9.32
CA THR A 641 -45.67 -5.27 -8.07
C THR A 641 -44.43 -5.02 -7.20
N ILE A 642 -44.59 -4.81 -5.90
CA ILE A 642 -43.47 -4.74 -4.95
C ILE A 642 -43.41 -6.04 -4.14
N LEU A 643 -42.21 -6.59 -3.97
CA LEU A 643 -41.98 -7.78 -3.15
C LEU A 643 -42.28 -7.51 -1.66
N ASP A 644 -43.19 -8.28 -1.07
CA ASP A 644 -43.44 -8.31 0.37
C ASP A 644 -42.69 -9.50 1.01
N ASP A 645 -41.45 -9.28 1.42
CA ASP A 645 -40.61 -10.31 2.06
C ASP A 645 -39.82 -9.74 3.25
N PRO A 646 -39.77 -10.44 4.41
CA PRO A 646 -39.00 -10.01 5.57
C PRO A 646 -37.49 -9.90 5.33
N ALA A 647 -36.93 -10.51 4.27
CA ALA A 647 -35.52 -10.37 3.90
C ALA A 647 -35.14 -8.90 3.60
N PHE A 648 -36.12 -8.08 3.21
CA PHE A 648 -35.93 -6.65 2.92
C PHE A 648 -36.28 -5.74 4.11
N ALA A 649 -36.43 -6.27 5.33
CA ALA A 649 -36.74 -5.46 6.51
C ALA A 649 -35.70 -4.36 6.82
N ASN A 650 -34.47 -4.49 6.30
CA ASN A 650 -33.38 -3.52 6.42
C ASN A 650 -32.86 -3.00 5.07
N ALA A 651 -33.60 -3.22 3.98
CA ALA A 651 -33.21 -2.79 2.63
C ALA A 651 -34.43 -2.21 1.90
N ARG A 652 -34.34 -1.99 0.59
CA ARG A 652 -35.46 -1.49 -0.22
C ARG A 652 -36.08 -2.66 -0.96
N ALA A 653 -37.40 -2.81 -0.86
CA ALA A 653 -38.09 -3.93 -1.51
C ALA A 653 -38.04 -3.82 -3.05
N PRO A 654 -37.73 -4.91 -3.78
CA PRO A 654 -37.72 -4.92 -5.24
C PRO A 654 -39.06 -4.56 -5.88
N LEU A 655 -39.01 -3.88 -7.03
CA LEU A 655 -40.17 -3.47 -7.82
C LEU A 655 -40.13 -4.18 -9.19
N SER A 656 -41.18 -4.92 -9.51
CA SER A 656 -41.39 -5.58 -10.81
C SER A 656 -42.32 -4.77 -11.70
N GLN A 657 -41.97 -4.64 -12.98
CA GLN A 657 -42.86 -4.13 -14.02
C GLN A 657 -42.74 -5.00 -15.29
N GLY A 658 -43.88 -5.33 -15.88
CA GLY A 658 -43.94 -5.89 -17.23
C GLY A 658 -43.91 -4.80 -18.29
N PHE A 659 -43.14 -5.00 -19.35
CA PHE A 659 -43.05 -4.09 -20.50
C PHE A 659 -43.37 -4.83 -21.79
N ILE A 660 -43.83 -4.10 -22.79
CA ILE A 660 -44.09 -4.58 -24.16
C ILE A 660 -43.29 -3.70 -25.10
N ASP A 661 -42.42 -4.30 -25.90
CA ASP A 661 -41.85 -3.62 -27.06
C ASP A 661 -42.97 -3.31 -28.05
N ARG A 662 -43.19 -2.04 -28.37
CA ARG A 662 -44.27 -1.65 -29.29
C ARG A 662 -44.01 -2.07 -30.72
N ALA A 663 -42.76 -2.29 -31.12
CA ALA A 663 -42.40 -2.68 -32.48
C ALA A 663 -42.74 -4.16 -32.73
N SER A 664 -42.26 -5.07 -31.88
CA SER A 664 -42.51 -6.51 -32.01
C SER A 664 -43.82 -6.98 -31.37
N GLY A 665 -44.28 -6.30 -30.32
CA GLY A 665 -45.36 -6.75 -29.45
C GLY A 665 -44.93 -7.80 -28.42
N GLU A 666 -43.64 -8.11 -28.31
CA GLU A 666 -43.12 -9.08 -27.35
C GLU A 666 -43.08 -8.49 -25.93
N PRO A 667 -43.63 -9.20 -24.93
CA PRO A 667 -43.54 -8.78 -23.54
C PRO A 667 -42.24 -9.26 -22.88
N PHE A 668 -41.79 -8.56 -21.85
CA PHE A 668 -40.72 -8.96 -20.93
C PHE A 668 -40.93 -8.34 -19.54
N ILE A 669 -40.23 -8.84 -18.53
CA ILE A 669 -40.35 -8.42 -17.13
C ILE A 669 -39.02 -7.81 -16.69
N VAL A 670 -39.07 -6.67 -16.00
CA VAL A 670 -37.89 -6.07 -15.36
C VAL A 670 -38.17 -5.91 -13.87
N ILE A 671 -37.22 -6.36 -13.05
CA ILE A 671 -37.29 -6.27 -11.59
C ILE A 671 -36.09 -5.47 -11.08
N VAL A 672 -36.35 -4.25 -10.61
CA VAL A 672 -35.33 -3.38 -10.01
C VAL A 672 -35.17 -3.67 -8.53
N ASN A 673 -33.93 -3.71 -8.05
CA ASN A 673 -33.58 -3.97 -6.65
C ASN A 673 -32.56 -2.98 -6.10
N HIS A 674 -32.51 -2.85 -4.78
CA HIS A 674 -31.47 -2.12 -4.07
C HIS A 674 -31.24 -2.82 -2.72
N PHE A 675 -30.24 -3.70 -2.68
CA PHE A 675 -29.94 -4.54 -1.53
C PHE A 675 -29.37 -3.77 -0.34
N LYS A 676 -29.23 -4.43 0.82
CA LYS A 676 -28.60 -3.82 1.99
C LYS A 676 -27.14 -3.46 1.66
N SER A 677 -26.74 -2.22 1.95
CA SER A 677 -25.35 -1.77 1.72
C SER A 677 -24.31 -2.60 2.46
N LYS A 678 -23.11 -2.70 1.88
CA LYS A 678 -21.95 -3.41 2.46
C LYS A 678 -21.45 -2.76 3.77
N GLY A 679 -21.77 -1.48 3.99
CA GLY A 679 -21.34 -0.72 5.17
C GLY A 679 -22.06 -1.07 6.47
N GLY A 680 -21.32 -0.91 7.58
CA GLY A 680 -21.74 -1.24 8.94
C GLY A 680 -21.64 -2.73 9.24
N SER A 681 -21.99 -3.14 10.47
CA SER A 681 -21.94 -4.54 10.89
C SER A 681 -23.21 -4.97 11.60
N GLY A 682 -23.67 -6.19 11.30
CA GLY A 682 -24.68 -6.91 12.08
C GLY A 682 -24.05 -7.90 13.05
N THR A 683 -24.80 -8.95 13.38
CA THR A 683 -24.36 -10.10 14.20
C THR A 683 -24.38 -11.39 13.39
N GLY A 684 -23.60 -12.41 13.78
CA GLY A 684 -23.65 -13.71 13.12
C GLY A 684 -23.11 -13.68 11.69
N ASP A 685 -23.91 -14.10 10.70
CA ASP A 685 -23.55 -14.09 9.28
C ASP A 685 -23.61 -12.69 8.62
N ASN A 686 -23.99 -11.68 9.39
CA ASN A 686 -23.98 -10.26 9.01
C ASN A 686 -22.84 -9.47 9.66
N GLU A 687 -21.99 -10.11 10.48
CA GLU A 687 -20.80 -9.46 11.04
C GLU A 687 -19.84 -9.05 9.93
N ASP A 688 -19.33 -7.83 10.04
CA ASP A 688 -18.15 -7.43 9.28
C ASP A 688 -16.91 -8.08 9.90
N ARG A 689 -16.20 -8.88 9.10
CA ARG A 689 -15.01 -9.62 9.53
C ARG A 689 -13.83 -9.35 8.61
N ASP A 690 -13.91 -8.34 7.74
CA ASP A 690 -12.96 -8.11 6.66
C ASP A 690 -11.52 -8.00 7.21
N ASP A 691 -11.32 -7.24 8.29
CA ASP A 691 -10.02 -7.13 9.00
C ASP A 691 -9.46 -8.47 9.50
N ALA A 692 -10.35 -9.41 9.87
CA ALA A 692 -9.95 -10.70 10.46
C ALA A 692 -9.68 -11.77 9.40
N VAL A 693 -10.21 -11.62 8.18
CA VAL A 693 -10.10 -12.61 7.10
C VAL A 693 -9.18 -12.14 5.96
N GLY A 694 -8.86 -10.85 5.90
CA GLY A 694 -8.01 -10.25 4.89
C GLY A 694 -8.76 -9.92 3.58
N PRO A 695 -8.13 -9.14 2.70
CA PRO A 695 -8.78 -8.55 1.52
C PRO A 695 -9.30 -9.56 0.50
N ALA A 696 -8.71 -10.77 0.41
CA ALA A 696 -9.18 -11.81 -0.49
C ALA A 696 -10.52 -12.42 -0.07
N SER A 697 -10.90 -12.28 1.21
CA SER A 697 -12.15 -12.80 1.78
C SER A 697 -13.11 -11.68 2.21
N ALA A 698 -12.75 -10.43 1.98
CA ALA A 698 -13.52 -9.26 2.38
C ALA A 698 -14.80 -9.15 1.56
N VAL A 699 -15.95 -9.16 2.24
CA VAL A 699 -17.28 -9.07 1.60
C VAL A 699 -18.12 -7.95 2.21
N GLY A 700 -17.61 -7.26 3.23
CA GLY A 700 -18.33 -6.27 4.03
C GLY A 700 -19.41 -6.89 4.92
N GLY A 701 -19.99 -6.06 5.79
CA GLY A 701 -21.10 -6.47 6.63
C GLY A 701 -22.36 -6.84 5.86
N TRP A 702 -23.33 -7.44 6.57
CA TRP A 702 -24.66 -7.76 6.04
C TRP A 702 -24.68 -8.74 4.84
N ASN A 703 -23.60 -9.48 4.60
CA ASN A 703 -23.55 -10.44 3.48
C ASN A 703 -24.60 -11.57 3.63
N GLY A 704 -24.90 -11.99 4.86
CA GLY A 704 -25.96 -12.95 5.14
C GLY A 704 -27.35 -12.44 4.74
N ASP A 705 -27.68 -11.18 5.05
CA ASP A 705 -28.93 -10.54 4.64
C ASP A 705 -29.00 -10.33 3.14
N ARG A 706 -27.92 -9.85 2.50
CA ARG A 706 -27.84 -9.75 1.04
C ARG A 706 -28.06 -11.12 0.36
N THR A 707 -27.56 -12.20 0.96
CA THR A 707 -27.80 -13.57 0.47
C THR A 707 -29.28 -13.96 0.60
N ARG A 708 -29.93 -13.66 1.72
CA ARG A 708 -31.38 -13.87 1.89
C ARG A 708 -32.21 -13.03 0.92
N GLN A 709 -31.78 -11.79 0.65
CA GLN A 709 -32.40 -10.89 -0.33
C GLN A 709 -32.30 -11.44 -1.74
N ALA A 710 -31.14 -12.01 -2.12
CA ALA A 710 -30.97 -12.71 -3.40
C ALA A 710 -31.94 -13.91 -3.54
N GLN A 711 -32.08 -14.73 -2.49
CA GLN A 711 -33.02 -15.86 -2.48
C GLN A 711 -34.47 -15.40 -2.65
N ALA A 712 -34.87 -14.35 -1.93
CA ALA A 712 -36.20 -13.77 -2.02
C ALA A 712 -36.45 -13.16 -3.42
N LEU A 713 -35.46 -12.50 -4.01
CA LEU A 713 -35.54 -11.94 -5.36
C LEU A 713 -35.71 -13.03 -6.43
N ALA A 714 -34.97 -14.14 -6.35
CA ALA A 714 -35.14 -15.26 -7.27
C ALA A 714 -36.54 -15.90 -7.18
N ALA A 715 -37.06 -16.07 -5.96
CA ALA A 715 -38.42 -16.58 -5.75
C ALA A 715 -39.48 -15.60 -6.27
N PHE A 716 -39.27 -14.29 -6.08
CA PHE A 716 -40.14 -13.25 -6.60
C PHE A 716 -40.17 -13.23 -8.12
N ALA A 717 -39.01 -13.35 -8.77
CA ALA A 717 -38.91 -13.44 -10.22
C ALA A 717 -39.72 -14.63 -10.76
N GLN A 718 -39.62 -15.81 -10.15
CA GLN A 718 -40.41 -16.98 -10.53
C GLN A 718 -41.93 -16.76 -10.36
N ALA A 719 -42.33 -16.06 -9.31
CA ALA A 719 -43.74 -15.71 -9.08
C ALA A 719 -44.25 -14.75 -10.16
N GLU A 720 -43.49 -13.72 -10.52
CA GLU A 720 -43.82 -12.77 -11.59
C GLU A 720 -43.88 -13.45 -12.96
N GLN A 721 -42.95 -14.36 -13.26
CA GLN A 721 -43.00 -15.18 -14.49
C GLN A 721 -44.31 -15.96 -14.58
N THR A 722 -44.72 -16.58 -13.48
CA THR A 722 -45.96 -17.37 -13.41
C THR A 722 -47.19 -16.48 -13.55
N ALA A 723 -47.20 -15.33 -12.86
CA ALA A 723 -48.33 -14.40 -12.85
C ALA A 723 -48.56 -13.75 -14.21
N ARG A 724 -47.48 -13.45 -14.95
CA ARG A 724 -47.52 -12.77 -16.25
C ARG A 724 -47.45 -13.74 -17.44
N GLY A 725 -47.17 -15.02 -17.19
CA GLY A 725 -47.05 -16.03 -18.24
C GLY A 725 -45.89 -15.77 -19.20
N ASN A 726 -44.79 -15.22 -18.67
CA ASN A 726 -43.63 -14.77 -19.44
C ASN A 726 -42.34 -15.12 -18.69
N ASP A 727 -41.42 -15.83 -19.32
CA ASP A 727 -40.18 -16.27 -18.70
C ASP A 727 -38.99 -15.32 -18.94
N ARG A 728 -39.16 -14.26 -19.74
CA ARG A 728 -38.14 -13.24 -20.02
C ARG A 728 -38.07 -12.22 -18.89
N VAL A 729 -37.12 -12.41 -17.97
CA VAL A 729 -36.95 -11.57 -16.78
C VAL A 729 -35.54 -10.99 -16.75
N PHE A 730 -35.45 -9.69 -16.48
CA PHE A 730 -34.21 -9.02 -16.13
C PHE A 730 -34.26 -8.58 -14.66
N LEU A 731 -33.25 -8.98 -13.89
CA LEU A 731 -32.99 -8.46 -12.55
C LEU A 731 -31.95 -7.35 -12.68
N VAL A 732 -32.29 -6.14 -12.26
CA VAL A 732 -31.46 -4.95 -12.46
C VAL A 732 -31.31 -4.16 -11.16
N GLY A 733 -30.24 -3.39 -11.04
CA GLY A 733 -30.04 -2.44 -9.94
C GLY A 733 -28.81 -2.73 -9.09
N ASP A 734 -28.77 -2.10 -7.92
CA ASP A 734 -27.66 -2.17 -6.98
C ASP A 734 -27.80 -3.37 -6.03
N PHE A 735 -27.05 -4.42 -6.30
CA PHE A 735 -27.03 -5.63 -5.47
C PHE A 735 -26.10 -5.50 -4.26
N ASN A 736 -25.31 -4.42 -4.18
CA ASN A 736 -24.30 -4.21 -3.15
C ASN A 736 -23.38 -5.43 -2.98
N SER A 737 -23.06 -6.12 -4.07
CA SER A 737 -22.21 -7.30 -4.07
C SER A 737 -21.42 -7.44 -5.37
N TYR A 738 -20.13 -7.77 -5.25
CA TYR A 738 -19.28 -8.07 -6.39
C TYR A 738 -19.61 -9.41 -7.04
N ALA A 739 -19.21 -9.60 -8.30
CA ALA A 739 -19.71 -10.67 -9.16
C ALA A 739 -19.51 -12.11 -8.63
N LYS A 740 -18.53 -12.36 -7.75
CA LYS A 740 -18.26 -13.69 -7.17
C LYS A 740 -18.69 -13.81 -5.71
N GLU A 741 -19.35 -12.80 -5.14
CA GLU A 741 -19.93 -12.88 -3.81
C GLU A 741 -21.21 -13.72 -3.79
N THR A 742 -21.50 -14.31 -2.62
CA THR A 742 -22.64 -15.22 -2.43
C THR A 742 -23.99 -14.68 -2.89
N PRO A 743 -24.33 -13.38 -2.72
CA PRO A 743 -25.60 -12.85 -3.22
C PRO A 743 -25.74 -12.96 -4.74
N ILE A 744 -24.68 -12.66 -5.50
CA ILE A 744 -24.70 -12.78 -6.97
C ILE A 744 -24.70 -14.26 -7.38
N THR A 745 -23.86 -15.09 -6.76
CA THR A 745 -23.79 -16.51 -7.13
C THR A 745 -25.10 -17.24 -6.80
N THR A 746 -25.84 -16.80 -5.78
CA THR A 746 -27.18 -17.33 -5.46
C THR A 746 -28.16 -17.13 -6.63
N LEU A 747 -28.08 -16.00 -7.33
CA LEU A 747 -28.94 -15.72 -8.48
C LEU A 747 -28.49 -16.51 -9.72
N THR A 748 -27.18 -16.66 -9.92
CA THR A 748 -26.67 -17.49 -11.02
C THR A 748 -26.96 -18.97 -10.82
N ASP A 749 -26.90 -19.45 -9.58
CA ASP A 749 -27.30 -20.82 -9.21
C ASP A 749 -28.82 -21.04 -9.40
N ALA A 750 -29.62 -19.98 -9.33
CA ALA A 750 -31.04 -19.99 -9.68
C ALA A 750 -31.30 -19.95 -11.20
N GLY A 751 -30.25 -19.89 -12.03
CA GLY A 751 -30.32 -19.95 -13.49
C GLY A 751 -30.27 -18.59 -14.20
N PHE A 752 -30.04 -17.49 -13.48
CA PHE A 752 -29.85 -16.18 -14.13
C PHE A 752 -28.42 -16.04 -14.68
N HIS A 753 -28.29 -15.38 -15.83
CA HIS A 753 -27.02 -15.06 -16.47
C HIS A 753 -26.63 -13.62 -16.14
N ASN A 754 -25.48 -13.41 -15.50
CA ASN A 754 -24.97 -12.07 -15.24
C ASN A 754 -24.37 -11.47 -16.53
N LEU A 755 -24.94 -10.36 -17.01
CA LEU A 755 -24.50 -9.67 -18.22
C LEU A 755 -23.25 -8.80 -17.99
N GLY A 756 -22.64 -8.83 -16.80
CA GLY A 756 -21.31 -8.26 -16.53
C GLY A 756 -20.20 -8.88 -17.39
N GLU A 757 -20.39 -10.11 -17.88
CA GLU A 757 -19.43 -10.79 -18.76
C GLU A 757 -19.27 -10.10 -20.14
N LEU A 758 -20.22 -9.23 -20.51
CA LEU A 758 -20.20 -8.45 -21.76
C LEU A 758 -19.47 -7.10 -21.63
N THR A 759 -19.21 -6.63 -20.41
CA THR A 759 -18.65 -5.29 -20.11
C THR A 759 -17.25 -5.42 -19.52
N ALA A 760 -16.42 -6.27 -20.13
CA ALA A 760 -15.12 -6.65 -19.57
C ALA A 760 -14.16 -5.44 -19.52
N GLY A 761 -13.69 -5.11 -18.32
CA GLY A 761 -12.80 -3.96 -18.08
C GLY A 761 -13.53 -2.68 -17.65
N GLU A 762 -14.87 -2.71 -17.64
CA GLU A 762 -15.72 -1.61 -17.17
C GLU A 762 -16.44 -2.02 -15.89
N TYR A 763 -16.62 -1.08 -14.97
CA TYR A 763 -17.09 -1.39 -13.62
C TYR A 763 -18.04 -0.31 -13.11
N SER A 764 -19.07 -0.72 -12.36
CA SER A 764 -20.08 0.22 -11.86
C SER A 764 -19.64 1.03 -10.64
N TYR A 765 -18.59 0.59 -9.92
CA TYR A 765 -18.18 1.19 -8.66
C TYR A 765 -16.65 1.20 -8.45
N LEU A 766 -16.17 2.14 -7.63
CA LEU A 766 -14.78 2.28 -7.21
C LEU A 766 -14.74 2.40 -5.68
N PHE A 767 -13.96 1.55 -5.02
CA PHE A 767 -13.78 1.59 -3.57
C PHE A 767 -12.34 1.26 -3.19
N GLU A 768 -11.72 2.10 -2.35
CA GLU A 768 -10.32 1.93 -1.89
C GLU A 768 -9.33 1.69 -3.05
N GLY A 769 -9.48 2.48 -4.12
CA GLY A 769 -8.65 2.39 -5.32
C GLY A 769 -8.82 1.09 -6.13
N ARG A 770 -9.91 0.35 -5.91
CA ARG A 770 -10.23 -0.88 -6.63
C ARG A 770 -11.57 -0.76 -7.33
N VAL A 771 -11.59 -1.04 -8.62
CA VAL A 771 -12.82 -1.09 -9.42
C VAL A 771 -13.52 -2.45 -9.28
N GLY A 772 -14.85 -2.43 -9.35
CA GLY A 772 -15.68 -3.64 -9.33
C GLY A 772 -17.15 -3.27 -9.55
N SER A 773 -18.02 -4.26 -9.81
CA SER A 773 -19.42 -3.97 -10.09
C SER A 773 -20.33 -4.32 -8.91
N LEU A 774 -21.08 -3.33 -8.43
CA LEU A 774 -22.16 -3.51 -7.44
C LEU A 774 -23.54 -3.50 -8.11
N ASP A 775 -23.66 -2.72 -9.19
CA ASP A 775 -24.82 -2.72 -10.08
C ASP A 775 -24.68 -3.80 -11.14
N HIS A 776 -25.70 -4.65 -11.25
CA HIS A 776 -25.71 -5.77 -12.20
C HIS A 776 -26.99 -5.77 -13.04
N VAL A 777 -26.91 -6.41 -14.20
CA VAL A 777 -28.08 -6.85 -14.96
C VAL A 777 -27.96 -8.36 -15.11
N LEU A 778 -28.92 -9.11 -14.57
CA LEU A 778 -28.99 -10.55 -14.71
C LEU A 778 -30.23 -10.95 -15.51
N ALA A 779 -30.05 -11.75 -16.56
CA ALA A 779 -31.12 -12.20 -17.45
C ALA A 779 -31.52 -13.64 -17.12
N SER A 780 -32.82 -13.94 -17.11
CA SER A 780 -33.30 -15.32 -17.07
C SER A 780 -32.89 -16.08 -18.34
N PRO A 781 -32.96 -17.43 -18.37
CA PRO A 781 -32.66 -18.19 -19.57
C PRO A 781 -33.52 -17.81 -20.79
N GLY A 782 -34.79 -17.43 -20.57
CA GLY A 782 -35.67 -16.96 -21.65
C GLY A 782 -35.35 -15.54 -22.13
N ALA A 783 -34.66 -14.73 -21.33
CA ALA A 783 -34.30 -13.36 -21.67
C ALA A 783 -32.93 -13.24 -22.36
N VAL A 784 -31.95 -14.08 -21.99
CA VAL A 784 -30.56 -13.93 -22.43
C VAL A 784 -30.39 -14.03 -23.96
N GLU A 785 -31.25 -14.81 -24.65
CA GLU A 785 -31.22 -14.95 -26.10
C GLU A 785 -31.57 -13.66 -26.87
N PHE A 786 -32.19 -12.70 -26.19
CA PHE A 786 -32.61 -11.41 -26.77
C PHE A 786 -31.62 -10.28 -26.45
N VAL A 787 -30.55 -10.56 -25.70
CA VAL A 787 -29.51 -9.58 -25.37
C VAL A 787 -28.59 -9.40 -26.59
N THR A 788 -28.45 -8.17 -27.05
CA THR A 788 -27.65 -7.80 -28.23
C THR A 788 -26.29 -7.20 -27.87
N GLY A 789 -26.16 -6.61 -26.68
CA GLY A 789 -24.94 -6.00 -26.17
C GLY A 789 -25.17 -5.39 -24.79
N ALA A 790 -24.09 -4.95 -24.15
CA ALA A 790 -24.13 -4.22 -22.89
C ALA A 790 -22.92 -3.27 -22.79
N ASP A 791 -23.08 -2.18 -22.05
CA ASP A 791 -22.05 -1.19 -21.76
C ASP A 791 -22.21 -0.67 -20.31
N ILE A 792 -21.11 -0.35 -19.63
CA ILE A 792 -21.12 0.46 -18.41
C ILE A 792 -20.52 1.82 -18.74
N TRP A 793 -21.37 2.84 -18.77
CA TRP A 793 -20.93 4.18 -19.11
C TRP A 793 -20.21 4.83 -17.91
N THR A 794 -18.88 4.95 -18.00
CA THR A 794 -17.97 5.27 -16.88
C THR A 794 -17.93 6.74 -16.44
N ILE A 795 -19.11 7.36 -16.26
CA ILE A 795 -19.24 8.80 -15.99
C ILE A 795 -19.23 9.22 -14.52
N ASN A 796 -19.24 8.30 -13.57
CA ASN A 796 -19.52 8.57 -12.16
C ASN A 796 -18.46 8.01 -11.21
N ALA A 797 -18.38 6.68 -11.07
CA ALA A 797 -17.42 6.03 -10.16
C ALA A 797 -15.96 6.30 -10.56
N TYR A 798 -15.72 6.61 -11.83
CA TYR A 798 -14.39 6.89 -12.38
C TYR A 798 -14.01 8.37 -12.22
N GLU A 799 -14.96 9.22 -11.85
CA GLU A 799 -14.77 10.65 -11.65
C GLU A 799 -14.42 10.99 -10.20
N SER A 800 -13.62 12.05 -10.03
CA SER A 800 -13.35 12.58 -8.69
C SER A 800 -14.64 13.08 -8.03
N VAL A 801 -14.84 12.70 -6.76
CA VAL A 801 -15.94 13.18 -5.92
C VAL A 801 -15.99 14.70 -5.78
N ALA A 802 -14.89 15.41 -6.03
CA ALA A 802 -14.87 16.87 -6.01
C ALA A 802 -15.76 17.52 -7.09
N LEU A 803 -16.12 16.78 -8.15
CA LEU A 803 -17.00 17.23 -9.23
C LEU A 803 -18.50 17.04 -8.91
N GLU A 804 -18.80 16.32 -7.83
CA GLU A 804 -20.16 16.01 -7.40
C GLU A 804 -20.86 17.25 -6.85
N TYR A 805 -22.17 17.38 -7.06
CA TYR A 805 -22.94 18.52 -6.54
C TYR A 805 -22.80 18.66 -5.00
N SER A 806 -22.65 17.53 -4.30
CA SER A 806 -22.55 17.45 -2.83
C SER A 806 -21.23 18.01 -2.29
N ARG A 807 -20.27 18.33 -3.16
CA ARG A 807 -18.99 18.97 -2.85
C ARG A 807 -18.87 20.37 -3.47
N TYR A 808 -19.99 20.93 -3.92
CA TYR A 808 -20.02 22.28 -4.49
C TYR A 808 -19.36 23.30 -3.54
N ASN A 809 -18.46 24.12 -4.09
CA ASN A 809 -17.73 25.16 -3.35
C ASN A 809 -16.87 24.65 -2.16
N TYR A 810 -16.48 23.37 -2.14
CA TYR A 810 -15.53 22.88 -1.14
C TYR A 810 -14.11 23.43 -1.36
N ASN A 811 -13.79 23.80 -2.60
CA ASN A 811 -12.53 24.42 -2.98
C ASN A 811 -12.75 25.70 -3.80
N VAL A 812 -11.74 26.57 -3.86
CA VAL A 812 -11.72 27.79 -4.67
C VAL A 812 -11.67 27.50 -6.17
N THR A 813 -11.09 26.35 -6.54
CA THR A 813 -11.15 25.84 -7.90
C THR A 813 -12.62 25.52 -8.24
N PRO A 814 -13.18 26.10 -9.32
CA PRO A 814 -14.54 25.78 -9.73
C PRO A 814 -14.59 24.37 -10.32
N LEU A 815 -15.29 23.46 -9.64
CA LEU A 815 -15.33 22.04 -9.98
C LEU A 815 -16.72 21.51 -10.33
N TYR A 816 -17.74 22.37 -10.36
CA TYR A 816 -19.09 22.00 -10.77
C TYR A 816 -19.40 22.45 -12.19
N ALA A 817 -19.92 21.53 -12.99
CA ALA A 817 -20.56 21.78 -14.27
C ALA A 817 -21.94 21.08 -14.32
N PRO A 818 -22.96 21.64 -14.99
CA PRO A 818 -24.27 21.02 -15.14
C PRO A 818 -24.28 19.97 -16.27
N ASP A 819 -23.35 19.02 -16.21
CA ASP A 819 -23.16 17.91 -17.14
C ASP A 819 -23.33 16.54 -16.46
N ALA A 820 -23.24 15.46 -17.24
CA ALA A 820 -23.48 14.09 -16.77
C ALA A 820 -22.40 13.55 -15.80
N TYR A 821 -21.16 14.03 -15.92
CA TYR A 821 -20.02 13.48 -15.17
C TYR A 821 -20.16 13.72 -13.66
N ARG A 822 -19.95 12.70 -12.84
CA ARG A 822 -20.13 12.71 -11.38
C ARG A 822 -21.52 13.21 -10.94
N SER A 823 -22.54 12.79 -11.68
CA SER A 823 -23.95 12.90 -11.28
C SER A 823 -24.31 11.95 -10.12
N SER A 824 -23.54 10.88 -9.96
CA SER A 824 -23.68 9.83 -8.95
C SER A 824 -22.29 9.29 -8.56
N ASP A 825 -22.24 8.42 -7.55
CA ASP A 825 -21.11 7.57 -7.21
C ASP A 825 -21.11 6.22 -7.96
N HIS A 826 -22.19 5.88 -8.67
CA HIS A 826 -22.33 4.66 -9.47
C HIS A 826 -22.38 4.95 -10.97
N ASN A 827 -21.64 4.19 -11.79
CA ASN A 827 -21.77 4.26 -13.25
C ASN A 827 -23.06 3.56 -13.72
N PRO A 828 -23.87 4.18 -14.59
CA PRO A 828 -25.03 3.51 -15.17
C PRO A 828 -24.61 2.37 -16.10
N LYS A 829 -25.40 1.31 -16.13
CA LYS A 829 -25.26 0.19 -17.07
C LYS A 829 -26.42 0.19 -18.06
N VAL A 830 -26.15 -0.07 -19.34
CA VAL A 830 -27.15 -0.19 -20.40
C VAL A 830 -27.02 -1.52 -21.14
N VAL A 831 -28.15 -2.09 -21.54
CA VAL A 831 -28.24 -3.38 -22.24
C VAL A 831 -29.18 -3.23 -23.43
N GLY A 832 -28.76 -3.72 -24.60
CA GLY A 832 -29.56 -3.73 -25.82
C GLY A 832 -30.40 -5.00 -25.93
N LEU A 833 -31.67 -4.88 -26.28
CA LEU A 833 -32.63 -5.98 -26.42
C LEU A 833 -33.22 -6.01 -27.84
N GLY A 834 -33.08 -7.13 -28.55
CA GLY A 834 -33.57 -7.30 -29.92
C GLY A 834 -34.68 -8.35 -30.00
N PHE A 835 -35.94 -7.94 -30.13
CA PHE A 835 -37.10 -8.84 -30.20
C PHE A 835 -37.63 -9.05 -31.62
N ALA A 836 -37.19 -8.26 -32.59
CA ALA A 836 -37.56 -8.47 -33.99
C ALA A 836 -36.99 -9.80 -34.53
N PRO A 837 -37.76 -10.55 -35.36
CA PRO A 837 -37.19 -11.69 -36.07
C PRO A 837 -36.08 -11.20 -37.00
N GLU A 838 -34.91 -11.87 -36.98
CA GLU A 838 -33.85 -11.57 -37.94
C GLU A 838 -34.44 -11.50 -39.35
N PRO A 839 -34.10 -10.46 -40.15
CA PRO A 839 -34.57 -10.42 -41.52
C PRO A 839 -34.07 -11.68 -42.22
N THR A 840 -35.01 -12.55 -42.61
CA THR A 840 -34.71 -13.73 -43.42
C THR A 840 -34.20 -13.24 -44.77
N GLY A 841 -32.90 -12.99 -44.85
CA GLY A 841 -32.20 -12.76 -46.10
C GLY A 841 -32.26 -14.05 -46.90
N GLU A 842 -33.29 -14.19 -47.72
CA GLU A 842 -33.27 -15.15 -48.81
C GLU A 842 -32.06 -14.77 -49.69
N PRO A 843 -31.07 -15.66 -49.89
CA PRO A 843 -29.91 -15.31 -50.68
C PRO A 843 -30.39 -15.07 -52.10
N GLU A 844 -30.31 -13.81 -52.56
CA GLU A 844 -30.40 -13.54 -53.99
C GLU A 844 -29.33 -14.41 -54.70
N PRO A 845 -29.69 -15.11 -55.79
CA PRO A 845 -28.73 -15.90 -56.54
C PRO A 845 -27.74 -14.92 -57.19
N THR A 846 -26.57 -14.78 -56.59
CA THR A 846 -25.49 -13.97 -57.17
C THR A 846 -25.06 -14.60 -58.48
N GLY A 847 -25.20 -13.81 -59.55
CA GLY A 847 -24.71 -14.13 -60.87
C GLY A 847 -23.20 -14.37 -60.85
N GLU A 848 -22.82 -15.46 -61.49
CA GLU A 848 -21.47 -15.94 -61.77
C GLU A 848 -20.50 -14.83 -62.22
N PRO A 849 -19.36 -14.60 -61.53
CA PRO A 849 -18.30 -13.75 -62.05
C PRO A 849 -17.41 -14.55 -63.02
N THR A 850 -17.24 -14.01 -64.23
CA THR A 850 -16.26 -14.48 -65.23
C THR A 850 -14.83 -14.25 -64.73
N PRO A 851 -13.87 -15.16 -64.96
CA PRO A 851 -12.59 -15.16 -64.26
C PRO A 851 -11.52 -14.31 -64.97
N THR A 852 -10.68 -13.63 -64.19
CA THR A 852 -9.35 -13.20 -64.64
C THR A 852 -8.31 -13.34 -63.53
N GLY A 853 -7.31 -14.17 -63.79
CA GLY A 853 -5.92 -13.90 -63.42
C GLY A 853 -5.39 -14.52 -62.13
N GLU A 854 -4.91 -15.76 -62.23
CA GLU A 854 -3.93 -16.38 -61.32
C GLU A 854 -2.57 -15.62 -61.39
N PRO A 855 -1.77 -15.62 -60.31
CA PRO A 855 -0.72 -16.63 -60.24
C PRO A 855 -0.53 -17.29 -58.85
N THR A 856 -0.01 -18.51 -58.94
CA THR A 856 0.20 -19.60 -57.98
C THR A 856 1.39 -19.38 -57.00
N PRO A 857 1.79 -20.34 -56.11
CA PRO A 857 1.63 -20.24 -54.65
C PRO A 857 2.96 -20.40 -53.86
N THR A 858 2.92 -20.27 -52.53
CA THR A 858 3.88 -20.96 -51.66
C THR A 858 3.19 -21.51 -50.41
N ASP A 859 3.61 -22.73 -50.10
CA ASP A 859 3.05 -23.80 -49.25
C ASP A 859 3.50 -23.70 -47.78
N GLY A 860 2.74 -24.27 -46.82
CA GLY A 860 3.21 -24.37 -45.41
C GLY A 860 2.21 -24.54 -44.23
N THR A 861 1.17 -25.38 -44.37
CA THR A 861 0.39 -26.21 -43.38
C THR A 861 1.00 -26.48 -41.96
N PRO A 862 0.27 -26.94 -40.88
CA PRO A 862 -1.15 -26.84 -40.44
C PRO A 862 -1.39 -26.44 -38.94
N ALA A 863 -2.68 -26.29 -38.59
CA ALA A 863 -3.30 -26.16 -37.26
C ALA A 863 -3.23 -27.41 -36.33
N PRO A 864 -3.46 -27.26 -35.01
CA PRO A 864 -3.74 -28.38 -34.11
C PRO A 864 -5.23 -28.57 -33.79
N THR A 865 -5.59 -29.85 -33.65
CA THR A 865 -6.92 -30.43 -33.48
C THR A 865 -7.38 -30.46 -32.01
N SER A 866 -8.68 -30.28 -31.81
CA SER A 866 -9.43 -30.51 -30.57
C SER A 866 -9.45 -31.98 -30.13
N THR A 867 -9.41 -32.24 -28.81
CA THR A 867 -9.91 -33.50 -28.23
C THR A 867 -10.70 -33.25 -26.95
N SER A 868 -11.98 -33.62 -27.03
CA SER A 868 -12.97 -33.79 -25.97
C SER A 868 -12.71 -35.06 -25.14
N VAL A 869 -12.83 -34.98 -23.81
CA VAL A 869 -12.97 -36.14 -22.91
C VAL A 869 -13.94 -35.82 -21.77
N THR A 870 -14.90 -36.72 -21.53
CA THR A 870 -15.71 -36.89 -20.30
C THR A 870 -16.08 -38.39 -20.23
N PRO A 871 -16.64 -38.96 -19.14
CA PRO A 871 -16.61 -38.65 -17.69
C PRO A 871 -16.19 -39.93 -16.87
N PRO A 872 -16.40 -40.06 -15.54
CA PRO A 872 -17.72 -40.48 -15.02
C PRO A 872 -18.16 -39.93 -13.63
N THR A 873 -19.44 -40.17 -13.36
CA THR A 873 -20.34 -39.92 -12.22
C THR A 873 -19.95 -40.51 -10.86
N ASP A 874 -20.38 -39.91 -9.73
CA ASP A 874 -21.52 -40.34 -8.88
C ASP A 874 -21.47 -39.79 -7.42
N SER A 875 -22.66 -39.68 -6.82
CA SER A 875 -23.03 -39.69 -5.38
C SER A 875 -23.26 -38.39 -4.57
N THR A 876 -24.55 -38.04 -4.41
CA THR A 876 -25.19 -37.41 -3.23
C THR A 876 -25.33 -38.37 -2.05
N PRO A 877 -25.35 -37.90 -0.78
CA PRO A 877 -26.60 -37.66 -0.01
C PRO A 877 -26.49 -36.42 0.93
N GLY A 878 -27.49 -35.74 1.52
CA GLY A 878 -28.90 -35.99 1.83
C GLY A 878 -29.21 -35.53 3.29
N ALA A 879 -30.21 -34.65 3.47
CA ALA A 879 -30.92 -34.25 4.72
C ALA A 879 -30.14 -33.42 5.78
N GLY A 880 -30.68 -32.46 6.53
CA GLY A 880 -32.04 -31.99 6.85
C GLY A 880 -31.97 -31.04 8.09
N PRO A 881 -33.07 -30.37 8.49
CA PRO A 881 -33.04 -28.99 9.00
C PRO A 881 -33.12 -28.83 10.53
N GLY A 882 -32.70 -27.66 11.04
CA GLY A 882 -32.88 -27.25 12.44
C GLY A 882 -33.39 -25.80 12.54
N ALA A 883 -34.66 -25.65 12.87
CA ALA A 883 -35.34 -24.38 13.10
C ALA A 883 -35.09 -23.83 14.52
N THR A 884 -34.87 -22.52 14.66
CA THR A 884 -35.22 -21.75 15.88
C THR A 884 -35.57 -20.30 15.53
N THR A 885 -36.66 -19.84 16.16
CA THR A 885 -37.38 -18.57 16.01
C THR A 885 -36.73 -17.37 16.72
N PRO A 886 -37.19 -16.12 16.41
CA PRO A 886 -36.39 -14.89 16.49
C PRO A 886 -36.57 -14.08 17.79
N GLY A 887 -35.58 -13.23 18.10
CA GLY A 887 -35.61 -12.25 19.19
C GLY A 887 -35.20 -10.84 18.70
N GLU A 888 -36.17 -9.94 18.75
CA GLU A 888 -36.15 -8.46 18.82
C GLU A 888 -35.00 -7.65 18.20
N ALA A 889 -35.37 -6.88 17.18
CA ALA A 889 -34.61 -5.85 16.49
C ALA A 889 -34.40 -4.57 17.34
N SER A 890 -33.22 -3.96 17.20
CA SER A 890 -32.92 -2.56 17.53
C SER A 890 -32.63 -1.77 16.25
N PRO A 891 -32.83 -0.44 16.23
CA PRO A 891 -33.01 0.34 15.00
C PRO A 891 -31.72 0.41 14.17
N GLY A 892 -31.87 0.13 12.87
CA GLY A 892 -30.81 0.11 11.88
C GLY A 892 -30.10 1.46 11.73
N GLY A 893 -28.77 1.39 11.61
CA GLY A 893 -27.92 2.50 11.21
C GLY A 893 -28.14 2.88 9.74
N LEU A 894 -27.90 4.16 9.48
CA LEU A 894 -28.09 4.87 8.21
C LEU A 894 -27.32 4.20 7.06
N ALA A 895 -27.88 4.27 5.84
CA ALA A 895 -27.14 3.90 4.64
C ALA A 895 -25.96 4.88 4.50
N SER A 896 -24.74 4.36 4.65
CA SER A 896 -23.51 5.09 4.37
C SER A 896 -23.40 5.24 2.85
N THR A 897 -23.89 6.35 2.33
CA THR A 897 -23.41 6.92 1.06
C THR A 897 -22.00 7.43 1.33
N GLY A 898 -21.04 7.23 0.42
CA GLY A 898 -19.58 7.38 0.58
C GLY A 898 -19.01 8.76 1.01
N GLY A 899 -19.66 9.47 1.95
CA GLY A 899 -19.20 10.69 2.61
C GLY A 899 -18.82 10.51 4.09
N GLU A 900 -18.97 9.32 4.68
CA GLU A 900 -18.58 9.05 6.08
C GLU A 900 -17.19 8.42 6.18
N PHE A 901 -16.13 9.12 5.74
CA PHE A 901 -14.75 8.72 6.06
C PHE A 901 -13.86 9.92 6.40
N ASP A 902 -14.35 10.78 7.28
CA ASP A 902 -13.55 11.83 7.94
C ASP A 902 -13.60 11.63 9.46
N ALA A 903 -13.12 10.49 9.98
CA ALA A 903 -12.86 10.35 11.43
C ALA A 903 -12.03 9.13 11.87
N LEU A 904 -11.91 8.07 11.06
CA LEU A 904 -11.37 6.80 11.53
C LEU A 904 -9.91 6.52 11.12
N TRP A 905 -9.08 7.56 10.98
CA TRP A 905 -7.62 7.40 10.86
C TRP A 905 -6.81 8.34 11.77
N VAL A 906 -7.46 8.94 12.79
CA VAL A 906 -6.80 9.87 13.75
C VAL A 906 -6.67 9.29 15.18
N TRP A 907 -7.13 8.07 15.46
CA TRP A 907 -7.13 7.52 16.84
C TRP A 907 -6.51 6.14 17.04
N ILE A 908 -5.52 5.75 16.25
CA ILE A 908 -4.59 4.67 16.61
C ILE A 908 -3.17 5.12 16.30
N VAL A 909 -2.53 5.79 17.28
CA VAL A 909 -1.10 5.82 17.69
C VAL A 909 -0.92 7.03 18.62
N GLY A 910 -1.68 7.04 19.72
CA GLY A 910 -1.67 8.10 20.73
C GLY A 910 -1.46 7.58 22.15
N VAL A 911 -0.82 6.40 22.33
CA VAL A 911 -0.66 5.77 23.66
C VAL A 911 0.78 5.31 23.99
N VAL A 912 1.80 5.54 23.15
CA VAL A 912 3.19 5.15 23.51
C VAL A 912 4.10 6.31 23.96
N LEU A 913 3.68 7.58 23.89
CA LEU A 913 4.50 8.72 24.33
C LEU A 913 4.07 9.38 25.66
N VAL A 914 3.93 8.59 26.73
CA VAL A 914 4.05 9.09 28.13
C VAL A 914 4.90 8.18 29.03
N ALA A 915 5.66 7.21 28.48
CA ALA A 915 6.62 6.41 29.24
C ALA A 915 8.05 6.98 29.14
N GLY A 916 8.22 8.25 29.50
CA GLY A 916 9.52 8.94 29.39
C GLY A 916 9.57 10.26 30.15
N GLY A 917 9.05 10.30 31.38
CA GLY A 917 8.97 11.55 32.13
C GLY A 917 8.43 11.41 33.54
N ALA A 918 8.85 10.39 34.29
CA ALA A 918 8.48 10.24 35.71
C ALA A 918 9.70 9.93 36.57
N ALA A 919 10.64 10.89 36.61
CA ALA A 919 11.76 10.86 37.55
C ALA A 919 12.09 12.25 38.11
N THR A 920 11.09 13.05 38.49
CA THR A 920 11.25 14.19 39.43
C THR A 920 9.90 14.84 39.73
N LEU A 921 9.10 14.30 40.67
CA LEU A 921 8.26 15.11 41.58
C LEU A 921 7.55 14.27 42.66
N ALA A 922 8.31 13.57 43.49
CA ALA A 922 7.80 13.05 44.76
C ALA A 922 8.32 13.93 45.89
N LEU A 923 7.69 15.08 46.12
CA LEU A 923 7.66 15.77 47.41
C LEU A 923 6.55 16.83 47.39
N ARG A 924 5.57 16.63 48.29
CA ARG A 924 4.48 17.54 48.72
C ARG A 924 3.12 17.42 47.99
N ARG A 925 2.28 16.52 48.53
CA ARG A 925 0.92 16.91 48.92
C ARG A 925 0.80 16.82 50.43
N ARG A 926 0.51 17.96 51.06
CA ARG A 926 -0.10 18.06 52.39
C ARG A 926 -1.23 19.06 52.25
N ASP A 927 -2.44 18.55 52.45
CA ASP A 927 -3.65 19.22 52.95
C ASP A 927 -4.29 20.33 52.08
N ALA A 928 -5.30 19.94 51.28
CA ALA A 928 -6.65 20.52 51.17
C ALA A 928 -7.42 19.85 50.03
#